data_AF-A0A4V6RXB8-F1
#
_entry.id   AF-A0A4V6RXB8-F1
#
_cell.length_a   1.000
_cell.length_b   1.000
_cell.length_c   1.000
_cell.angle_alpha   90.00
_cell.angle_beta   90.00
_cell.angle_gamma   90.00
#
_symmetry.space_group_name_H-M   'P 1'
#
loop_
_entity.id
_entity.type
_entity.pdbx_description
1 polymer ?
#
loop_
_entity_poly.entity_id
_entity_poly.type
_entity_poly.pdbx_seq_one_letter_code
_entity_poly.pdbx_strand_id
1 'polypeptide(L)'
;MSPSALHRLPVRMLGDLVSPRALERILQDAAQARGTTSEKLDAGMLEDILKREVFKRLQLSVPAALAKRRVSDVIDQLMKTTQERLLPSFAENTIVQLEDGAKRFGLYFDWPEAQRLRGILGVARQEEEAGKDTGMLLQEGQDLIARMERRLQEGLVAQAQDLAELQATFRRVQAMGGKEVRRLDNLITQVADAQKQGTLLPAEVERARNITFTLRKQLESSVVQTLTAEGTVDAPQMVPVSAEVQAEAQARVLVLEQEHATRQLADLGREFGPLLHARADLDARHNKLKNQQHGGSLLPEVVSAWRIELEAARDAALSVQRAELDSIAAQLVGLPDSAAVQAARLALDVARMTVSGGGLATDELRELSATLNTLTSPDLDQAAAELLLERQRELMDVERAARDVPGADMDLAPALEAARAALARGEDVDPATLWTLLERRMGEAAQQREDFDARADHVVHEYDTVRHLAGETTQRLGRLADTLRAQRRLGPMSADARENYAQTLADAEAMLQEARAEYRAAQEVTSTFGADALSGLLDVFDFGGGLGGGGMGGEDVGGGALGGLFGGAVGTVAAAPASAAPRPNDAWLVQGGVILEGVHDARAVQLASLLEQAGALGLRHLSASDAASAWVARQDAQGRWRLARARDEASLSLNAGRWVEGG
;
A
#
# COMPACT_ATOMS: atom_id res chain seq x y z
N MET A 1 12.90 13.79 -36.06
CA MET A 1 13.09 14.38 -34.71
C MET A 1 11.73 14.73 -34.17
N SER A 2 11.16 13.84 -33.36
CA SER A 2 9.80 14.01 -32.83
C SER A 2 9.91 14.42 -31.36
N PRO A 3 9.49 15.65 -30.98
CA PRO A 3 9.42 16.06 -29.58
C PRO A 3 8.48 15.09 -28.86
N SER A 4 8.83 14.66 -27.63
CA SER A 4 8.13 13.61 -26.87
C SER A 4 6.63 13.64 -27.13
N ALA A 5 6.13 12.68 -27.90
CA ALA A 5 4.87 12.87 -28.59
C ALA A 5 3.69 12.91 -27.59
N LEU A 6 2.78 13.88 -27.73
CA LEU A 6 1.67 14.10 -26.77
C LEU A 6 0.83 12.84 -26.54
N HIS A 7 0.77 11.94 -27.53
CA HIS A 7 0.07 10.66 -27.44
C HIS A 7 0.63 9.70 -26.38
N ARG A 8 1.85 9.92 -25.87
CA ARG A 8 2.47 9.06 -24.84
C ARG A 8 1.91 9.33 -23.44
N LEU A 9 1.39 10.54 -23.19
CA LEU A 9 0.85 10.89 -21.88
C LEU A 9 -0.36 10.02 -21.50
N PRO A 10 -1.36 9.82 -22.38
CA PRO A 10 -2.44 8.88 -22.11
C PRO A 10 -1.97 7.44 -21.86
N VAL A 11 -1.00 6.95 -22.63
CA VAL A 11 -0.44 5.60 -22.47
C VAL A 11 0.16 5.43 -21.07
N ARG A 12 0.90 6.44 -20.58
CA ARG A 12 1.48 6.43 -19.23
C ARG A 12 0.43 6.52 -18.12
N MET A 13 -0.59 7.35 -18.28
CA MET A 13 -1.58 7.63 -17.22
C MET A 13 -2.71 6.60 -17.12
N LEU A 14 -3.01 5.91 -18.22
CA LEU A 14 -4.04 4.87 -18.28
C LEU A 14 -3.45 3.45 -18.29
N GLY A 15 -2.12 3.34 -18.28
CA GLY A 15 -1.38 2.08 -18.30
C GLY A 15 -1.60 1.18 -17.07
N ASP A 16 -2.33 1.65 -16.05
CA ASP A 16 -2.78 0.83 -14.92
C ASP A 16 -4.18 0.21 -15.12
N LEU A 17 -4.96 0.71 -16.09
CA LEU A 17 -6.32 0.23 -16.39
C LEU A 17 -6.38 -0.64 -17.65
N VAL A 18 -5.50 -0.35 -18.61
CA VAL A 18 -5.43 -1.00 -19.91
C VAL A 18 -3.96 -1.14 -20.30
N SER A 19 -3.63 -2.18 -21.06
CA SER A 19 -2.26 -2.39 -21.50
C SER A 19 -1.74 -1.19 -22.31
N PRO A 20 -0.48 -0.73 -22.07
CA PRO A 20 0.13 0.36 -22.83
C PRO A 20 0.07 0.13 -24.33
N ARG A 21 0.30 -1.11 -24.78
CA ARG A 21 0.23 -1.50 -26.19
C ARG A 21 -1.17 -1.41 -26.79
N ALA A 22 -2.22 -1.84 -26.07
CA ALA A 22 -3.57 -1.69 -26.59
C ALA A 22 -3.95 -0.21 -26.70
N LEU A 23 -3.53 0.63 -25.74
CA LEU A 23 -3.67 2.07 -25.82
C LEU A 23 -2.92 2.65 -27.04
N GLU A 24 -1.66 2.28 -27.25
CA GLU A 24 -0.89 2.70 -28.43
C GLU A 24 -1.56 2.28 -29.74
N ARG A 25 -2.05 1.03 -29.83
CA ARG A 25 -2.77 0.53 -31.00
C ARG A 25 -4.08 1.28 -31.24
N ILE A 26 -4.87 1.54 -30.19
CA ILE A 26 -6.10 2.33 -30.30
C ILE A 26 -5.79 3.75 -30.79
N LEU A 27 -4.75 4.38 -30.24
CA LEU A 27 -4.31 5.70 -30.66
C LEU A 27 -3.83 5.69 -32.12
N GLN A 28 -3.14 4.63 -32.54
CA GLN A 28 -2.65 4.46 -33.90
C GLN A 28 -3.79 4.24 -34.90
N ASP A 29 -4.73 3.34 -34.60
CA ASP A 29 -5.90 3.06 -35.43
C ASP A 29 -6.79 4.31 -35.53
N ALA A 30 -6.99 5.03 -34.42
CA ALA A 30 -7.76 6.26 -34.37
C ALA A 30 -7.07 7.42 -35.11
N ALA A 31 -5.74 7.50 -35.10
CA ALA A 31 -4.97 8.45 -35.88
C ALA A 31 -5.07 8.16 -37.38
N GLN A 32 -4.96 6.89 -37.77
CA GLN A 32 -5.09 6.44 -39.16
C GLN A 32 -6.49 6.73 -39.71
N ALA A 33 -7.54 6.47 -38.93
CA ALA A 33 -8.92 6.80 -39.30
C ALA A 33 -9.12 8.32 -39.53
N ARG A 34 -8.30 9.16 -38.88
CA ARG A 34 -8.28 10.63 -39.04
C ARG A 34 -7.27 11.10 -40.10
N GLY A 35 -6.61 10.18 -40.83
CA GLY A 35 -5.63 10.51 -41.87
C GLY A 35 -4.29 11.04 -41.35
N THR A 36 -3.97 10.77 -40.08
CA THR A 36 -2.76 11.25 -39.38
C THR A 36 -1.93 10.09 -38.82
N THR A 37 -0.74 10.38 -38.33
CA THR A 37 0.08 9.43 -37.56
C THR A 37 0.01 9.76 -36.07
N SER A 38 0.21 8.78 -35.20
CA SER A 38 0.18 8.94 -33.74
C SER A 38 1.09 10.09 -33.26
N GLU A 39 2.28 10.22 -33.86
CA GLU A 39 3.24 11.29 -33.58
C GLU A 39 2.76 12.71 -33.89
N LYS A 40 1.76 12.86 -34.77
CA LYS A 40 1.24 14.15 -35.23
C LYS A 40 -0.10 14.53 -34.59
N LEU A 41 -0.60 13.74 -33.65
CA LEU A 41 -1.83 14.04 -32.95
C LEU A 41 -1.67 15.30 -32.08
N ASP A 42 -2.50 16.31 -32.32
CA ASP A 42 -2.58 17.49 -31.48
C ASP A 42 -3.41 17.22 -30.20
N ALA A 43 -3.42 18.19 -29.29
CA ALA A 43 -4.11 18.05 -28.01
C ALA A 43 -5.63 17.85 -28.17
N GLY A 44 -6.26 18.53 -29.14
CA GLY A 44 -7.70 18.45 -29.38
C GLY A 44 -8.12 17.12 -30.00
N MET A 45 -7.32 16.58 -30.92
CA MET A 45 -7.51 15.24 -31.49
C MET A 45 -7.33 14.16 -30.42
N LEU A 46 -6.33 14.29 -29.55
CA LEU A 46 -6.15 13.37 -28.43
C LEU A 46 -7.34 13.43 -27.45
N GLU A 47 -7.87 14.61 -27.16
CA GLU A 47 -9.06 14.75 -26.31
C GLU A 47 -10.28 14.03 -26.90
N ASP A 48 -10.52 14.15 -28.22
CA ASP A 48 -11.62 13.44 -28.89
C ASP A 48 -11.42 11.91 -28.86
N ILE A 49 -10.20 11.44 -29.15
CA ILE A 49 -9.85 10.01 -29.10
C ILE A 49 -10.03 9.44 -27.70
N LEU A 50 -9.64 10.21 -26.67
CA LEU A 50 -9.80 9.81 -25.27
C LEU A 50 -11.27 9.67 -24.88
N LYS A 51 -12.11 10.63 -25.30
CA LYS A 51 -13.55 10.66 -24.96
C LYS A 51 -14.37 9.59 -25.67
N ARG A 52 -13.95 9.11 -26.84
CA ARG A 52 -14.77 8.22 -27.69
C ARG A 52 -14.20 6.81 -27.76
N GLU A 53 -13.01 6.64 -28.34
CA GLU A 53 -12.40 5.33 -28.56
C GLU A 53 -11.84 4.74 -27.26
N VAL A 54 -11.02 5.51 -26.53
CA VAL A 54 -10.38 5.03 -25.29
C VAL A 54 -11.41 4.84 -24.19
N PHE A 55 -12.33 5.78 -24.01
CA PHE A 55 -13.42 5.65 -23.04
C PHE A 55 -14.27 4.39 -23.29
N LYS A 56 -14.62 4.10 -24.56
CA LYS A 56 -15.36 2.88 -24.92
C LYS A 56 -14.57 1.61 -24.62
N ARG A 57 -13.25 1.61 -24.83
CA ARG A 57 -12.39 0.47 -24.46
C ARG A 57 -12.35 0.28 -22.94
N LEU A 58 -12.16 1.36 -22.19
CA LEU A 58 -12.10 1.32 -20.71
C LEU A 58 -13.40 0.76 -20.11
N GLN A 59 -14.55 1.09 -20.68
CA GLN A 59 -15.84 0.55 -20.21
C GLN A 59 -15.95 -0.98 -20.31
N LEU A 60 -15.07 -1.66 -21.05
CA LEU A 60 -15.04 -3.12 -21.11
C LEU A 60 -14.29 -3.75 -19.93
N SER A 61 -13.39 -3.01 -19.26
CA SER A 61 -12.57 -3.50 -18.16
C SER A 61 -12.91 -2.88 -16.80
N VAL A 62 -13.44 -1.64 -16.78
CA VAL A 62 -13.71 -0.89 -15.54
C VAL A 62 -15.09 -0.21 -15.55
N PRO A 63 -15.68 0.08 -14.37
CA PRO A 63 -16.96 0.80 -14.29
C PRO A 63 -16.91 2.18 -14.96
N ALA A 64 -18.05 2.59 -15.53
CA ALA A 64 -18.14 3.83 -16.32
C ALA A 64 -17.77 5.10 -15.52
N ALA A 65 -18.03 5.13 -14.21
CA ALA A 65 -17.66 6.24 -13.33
C ALA A 65 -16.14 6.39 -13.21
N LEU A 66 -15.43 5.28 -12.95
CA LEU A 66 -13.96 5.23 -12.89
C LEU A 66 -13.36 5.61 -14.25
N ALA A 67 -13.86 5.01 -15.34
CA ALA A 67 -13.39 5.30 -16.69
C ALA A 67 -13.51 6.81 -17.02
N LYS A 68 -14.65 7.43 -16.68
CA LYS A 68 -14.89 8.85 -16.96
C LYS A 68 -13.93 9.75 -16.16
N ARG A 69 -13.75 9.48 -14.86
CA ARG A 69 -12.82 10.24 -14.00
C ARG A 69 -11.38 10.16 -14.53
N ARG A 70 -10.93 8.96 -14.88
CA ARG A 70 -9.55 8.74 -15.34
C ARG A 70 -9.29 9.37 -16.70
N VAL A 71 -10.27 9.33 -17.61
CA VAL A 71 -10.19 10.05 -18.88
C VAL A 71 -10.15 11.57 -18.67
N SER A 72 -10.94 12.13 -17.75
CA SER A 72 -10.86 13.57 -17.44
C SER A 72 -9.52 13.97 -16.84
N ASP A 73 -8.98 13.18 -15.91
CA ASP A 73 -7.68 13.47 -15.28
C ASP A 73 -6.55 13.52 -16.35
N VAL A 74 -6.60 12.60 -17.32
CA VAL A 74 -5.64 12.58 -18.45
C VAL A 74 -5.80 13.80 -19.34
N ILE A 75 -7.04 14.22 -19.65
CA ILE A 75 -7.30 15.41 -20.45
C ILE A 75 -6.79 16.66 -19.74
N ASP A 76 -7.05 16.80 -18.43
CA ASP A 76 -6.59 17.94 -17.63
C ASP A 76 -5.05 18.01 -17.63
N GLN A 77 -4.38 16.87 -17.42
CA GLN A 77 -2.93 16.79 -17.47
C GLN A 77 -2.37 17.05 -18.88
N LEU A 78 -3.07 16.61 -19.93
CA LEU A 78 -2.70 16.85 -21.32
C LEU A 78 -2.76 18.33 -21.68
N MET A 79 -3.80 19.03 -21.21
CA MET A 79 -3.93 20.48 -21.37
C MET A 79 -2.82 21.22 -20.61
N LYS A 80 -2.53 20.80 -19.37
CA LYS A 80 -1.42 21.36 -18.57
C LYS A 80 -0.06 21.18 -19.27
N THR A 81 0.23 19.96 -19.73
CA THR A 81 1.50 19.64 -20.43
C THR A 81 1.63 20.41 -21.74
N THR A 82 0.51 20.60 -22.46
CA THR A 82 0.49 21.40 -23.70
C THR A 82 0.79 22.87 -23.42
N GLN A 83 0.28 23.43 -22.31
CA GLN A 83 0.60 24.79 -21.87
C GLN A 83 2.07 24.94 -21.46
N GLU A 84 2.64 23.97 -20.74
CA GLU A 84 4.05 23.97 -20.32
C GLU A 84 5.02 23.87 -21.52
N ARG A 85 4.63 23.18 -22.60
CA ARG A 85 5.44 23.06 -23.83
C ARG A 85 5.51 24.32 -24.69
N LEU A 86 4.62 25.29 -24.48
CA LEU A 86 4.71 26.59 -25.17
C LEU A 86 5.92 27.41 -24.68
N LEU A 87 6.67 26.90 -23.68
CA LEU A 87 7.90 27.51 -23.17
C LEU A 87 9.16 26.95 -23.90
N PRO A 88 10.18 27.77 -24.20
CA PRO A 88 11.15 27.50 -25.27
C PRO A 88 12.25 26.45 -25.01
N SER A 89 12.24 25.71 -23.89
CA SER A 89 13.44 24.99 -23.39
C SER A 89 13.41 23.45 -23.50
N PHE A 90 12.38 22.83 -24.07
CA PHE A 90 12.15 21.38 -23.88
C PHE A 90 12.75 20.44 -24.95
N ALA A 91 13.32 20.96 -26.05
CA ALA A 91 13.54 20.15 -27.25
C ALA A 91 14.97 19.60 -27.47
N GLU A 92 15.97 20.01 -26.68
CA GLU A 92 17.36 19.61 -26.91
C GLU A 92 17.90 18.81 -25.70
N ASN A 93 18.26 17.55 -25.96
CA ASN A 93 19.00 16.59 -25.12
C ASN A 93 18.21 15.53 -24.31
N THR A 94 17.55 14.60 -24.98
CA THR A 94 16.86 13.45 -24.35
C THR A 94 17.82 12.49 -23.61
N ILE A 95 19.04 12.27 -24.11
CA ILE A 95 20.07 11.45 -23.41
C ILE A 95 20.53 12.15 -22.13
N VAL A 96 20.84 13.45 -22.19
CA VAL A 96 21.24 14.21 -21.00
C VAL A 96 20.11 14.25 -19.96
N GLN A 97 18.85 14.38 -20.39
CA GLN A 97 17.69 14.27 -19.48
C GLN A 97 17.63 12.89 -18.80
N LEU A 98 17.90 11.82 -19.55
CA LEU A 98 17.91 10.46 -19.01
C LEU A 98 19.10 10.27 -18.02
N GLU A 99 20.26 10.85 -18.32
CA GLU A 99 21.42 10.85 -17.42
C GLU A 99 21.17 11.63 -16.14
N ASP A 100 20.54 12.80 -16.24
CA ASP A 100 20.16 13.61 -15.09
C ASP A 100 19.14 12.89 -14.21
N GLY A 101 18.17 12.20 -14.83
CA GLY A 101 17.25 11.30 -14.12
C GLY A 101 17.97 10.14 -13.44
N ALA A 102 18.96 9.53 -14.10
CA ALA A 102 19.76 8.44 -13.54
C ALA A 102 20.59 8.85 -12.32
N LYS A 103 21.11 10.10 -12.28
CA LYS A 103 21.91 10.61 -11.15
C LYS A 103 21.17 10.54 -9.81
N ARG A 104 19.85 10.73 -9.81
CA ARG A 104 19.00 10.63 -8.60
C ARG A 104 19.06 9.25 -7.94
N PHE A 105 19.30 8.21 -8.73
CA PHE A 105 19.36 6.83 -8.26
C PHE A 105 20.78 6.33 -8.01
N GLY A 106 21.78 7.21 -8.04
CA GLY A 106 23.19 6.83 -7.83
C GLY A 106 23.48 6.14 -6.48
N LEU A 107 22.67 6.41 -5.46
CA LEU A 107 22.76 5.77 -4.13
C LEU A 107 22.18 4.35 -4.11
N TYR A 108 21.43 3.94 -5.13
CA TYR A 108 20.75 2.64 -5.21
C TYR A 108 21.38 1.77 -6.28
N PHE A 109 22.72 1.74 -6.32
CA PHE A 109 23.47 0.97 -7.31
C PHE A 109 23.06 -0.50 -7.31
N ASP A 110 22.80 -1.09 -6.14
CA ASP A 110 22.45 -2.51 -6.02
C ASP A 110 21.07 -2.86 -6.62
N TRP A 111 20.29 -1.86 -7.08
CA TRP A 111 19.03 -2.12 -7.77
C TRP A 111 19.26 -2.62 -9.20
N PRO A 112 18.62 -3.74 -9.61
CA PRO A 112 18.80 -4.28 -10.96
C PRO A 112 18.36 -3.29 -12.05
N GLU A 113 17.34 -2.47 -11.79
CA GLU A 113 16.86 -1.45 -12.71
C GLU A 113 17.89 -0.34 -12.92
N ALA A 114 18.63 0.03 -11.87
CA ALA A 114 19.70 1.04 -11.94
C ALA A 114 20.90 0.52 -12.74
N GLN A 115 21.25 -0.76 -12.60
CA GLN A 115 22.29 -1.41 -13.40
C GLN A 115 21.91 -1.46 -14.88
N ARG A 116 20.67 -1.87 -15.17
CA ARG A 116 20.15 -1.94 -16.54
C ARG A 116 20.12 -0.56 -17.18
N LEU A 117 19.66 0.47 -16.46
CA LEU A 117 19.65 1.84 -16.96
C LEU A 117 21.06 2.32 -17.33
N ARG A 118 22.08 1.96 -16.53
CA ARG A 118 23.47 2.27 -16.87
C ARG A 118 23.95 1.55 -18.13
N GLY A 119 23.59 0.28 -18.28
CA GLY A 119 23.87 -0.49 -19.50
C GLY A 119 23.25 0.16 -20.74
N ILE A 120 21.97 0.51 -20.66
CA ILE A 120 21.23 1.21 -21.72
C ILE A 120 21.88 2.56 -22.05
N LEU A 121 22.23 3.38 -21.05
CA LEU A 121 22.91 4.66 -21.27
C LEU A 121 24.28 4.48 -21.94
N GLY A 122 25.03 3.44 -21.56
CA GLY A 122 26.31 3.11 -22.20
C GLY A 122 26.15 2.77 -23.67
N VAL A 123 25.20 1.89 -24.01
CA VAL A 123 24.91 1.48 -25.39
C VAL A 123 24.33 2.65 -26.20
N ALA A 124 23.40 3.44 -25.61
CA ALA A 124 22.79 4.58 -26.28
C ALA A 124 23.83 5.65 -26.66
N ARG A 125 24.83 5.91 -25.81
CA ARG A 125 25.96 6.81 -26.16
C ARG A 125 26.78 6.29 -27.33
N GLN A 126 27.12 5.00 -27.33
CA GLN A 126 27.88 4.39 -28.42
C GLN A 126 27.13 4.44 -29.75
N GLU A 127 25.81 4.20 -29.72
CA GLU A 127 24.96 4.26 -30.90
C GLU A 127 24.72 5.70 -31.38
N GLU A 128 24.62 6.67 -30.47
CA GLU A 128 24.56 8.11 -30.81
C GLU A 128 25.87 8.59 -31.48
N GLU A 129 27.03 8.22 -30.93
CA GLU A 129 28.34 8.49 -31.54
C GLU A 129 28.47 7.85 -32.94
N ALA A 130 27.83 6.70 -33.14
CA ALA A 130 27.73 6.02 -34.44
C ALA A 130 26.64 6.59 -35.37
N GLY A 131 25.86 7.59 -34.94
CA GLY A 131 24.81 8.23 -35.72
C GLY A 131 23.56 7.36 -35.96
N LYS A 132 23.33 6.34 -35.12
CA LYS A 132 22.21 5.41 -35.23
C LYS A 132 21.01 5.86 -34.36
N ASP A 133 19.84 5.25 -34.61
CA ASP A 133 18.62 5.58 -33.87
C ASP A 133 18.63 4.99 -32.45
N THR A 134 18.52 5.85 -31.44
CA THR A 134 18.49 5.49 -30.01
C THR A 134 17.08 5.52 -29.42
N GLY A 135 16.04 5.79 -30.21
CA GLY A 135 14.69 6.03 -29.73
C GLY A 135 14.12 4.95 -28.79
N MET A 136 14.32 3.68 -29.12
CA MET A 136 13.87 2.56 -28.30
C MET A 136 14.65 2.44 -26.97
N LEU A 137 15.97 2.62 -27.01
CA LEU A 137 16.82 2.59 -25.80
C LEU A 137 16.43 3.72 -24.84
N LEU A 138 16.12 4.90 -25.38
CA LEU A 138 15.68 6.04 -24.57
C LEU A 138 14.31 5.80 -23.93
N GLN A 139 13.39 5.16 -24.64
CA GLN A 139 12.08 4.79 -24.10
C GLN A 139 12.22 3.78 -22.97
N GLU A 140 13.00 2.71 -23.17
CA GLU A 140 13.26 1.71 -22.15
C GLU A 140 13.92 2.33 -20.91
N GLY A 141 14.88 3.23 -21.11
CA GLY A 141 15.50 3.98 -20.02
C GLY A 141 14.50 4.83 -19.22
N GLN A 142 13.57 5.51 -19.89
CA GLN A 142 12.51 6.30 -19.24
C GLN A 142 11.56 5.42 -18.42
N ASP A 143 11.19 4.25 -18.95
CA ASP A 143 10.35 3.29 -18.24
C ASP A 143 11.04 2.74 -16.99
N LEU A 144 12.34 2.48 -17.05
CA LEU A 144 13.13 2.09 -15.88
C LEU A 144 13.19 3.18 -14.82
N ILE A 145 13.36 4.45 -15.22
CA ILE A 145 13.28 5.58 -14.28
C ILE A 145 11.93 5.62 -13.59
N ALA A 146 10.83 5.49 -14.34
CA ALA A 146 9.48 5.49 -13.77
C ALA A 146 9.28 4.33 -12.77
N ARG A 147 9.81 3.14 -13.07
CA ARG A 147 9.77 1.98 -12.15
C ARG A 147 10.58 2.24 -10.88
N MET A 148 11.78 2.81 -11.01
CA MET A 148 12.61 3.17 -9.85
C MET A 148 11.99 4.30 -9.01
N GLU A 149 11.34 5.28 -9.64
CA GLU A 149 10.58 6.33 -8.93
C GLU A 149 9.44 5.74 -8.12
N ARG A 150 8.66 4.82 -8.72
CA ARG A 150 7.60 4.08 -8.02
C ARG A 150 8.17 3.31 -6.82
N ARG A 151 9.23 2.51 -7.04
CA ARG A 151 9.90 1.75 -5.98
C ARG A 151 10.43 2.64 -4.85
N LEU A 152 10.99 3.80 -5.19
CA LEU A 152 11.45 4.80 -4.23
C LEU A 152 10.29 5.35 -3.40
N GLN A 153 9.19 5.74 -4.03
CA GLN A 153 8.00 6.27 -3.34
C GLN A 153 7.39 5.23 -2.40
N GLU A 154 7.21 3.99 -2.88
CA GLU A 154 6.71 2.87 -2.06
C GLU A 154 7.64 2.58 -0.88
N GLY A 155 8.95 2.55 -1.13
CA GLY A 155 9.95 2.38 -0.08
C GLY A 155 9.93 3.50 0.97
N LEU A 156 9.67 4.75 0.55
CA LEU A 156 9.65 5.89 1.47
C LEU A 156 8.43 5.85 2.38
N VAL A 157 7.32 5.30 1.90
CA VAL A 157 6.13 5.05 2.73
C VAL A 157 6.41 3.95 3.75
N ALA A 158 7.04 2.85 3.34
CA ALA A 158 7.45 1.78 4.25
C ALA A 158 8.45 2.29 5.32
N GLN A 159 9.48 3.03 4.90
CA GLN A 159 10.46 3.64 5.81
C GLN A 159 9.81 4.62 6.80
N ALA A 160 8.81 5.40 6.37
CA ALA A 160 8.07 6.29 7.27
C ALA A 160 7.28 5.50 8.34
N GLN A 161 6.62 4.41 7.93
CA GLN A 161 5.92 3.53 8.85
C GLN A 161 6.89 2.91 9.86
N ASP A 162 8.03 2.40 9.39
CA ASP A 162 9.08 1.85 10.24
C ASP A 162 9.63 2.88 11.23
N LEU A 163 9.90 4.09 10.76
CA LEU A 163 10.39 5.17 11.60
C LEU A 163 9.38 5.48 12.73
N ALA A 164 8.09 5.52 12.41
CA ALA A 164 7.05 5.74 13.41
C ALA A 164 6.98 4.59 14.44
N GLU A 165 7.14 3.35 14.01
CA GLU A 165 7.21 2.18 14.91
C GLU A 165 8.48 2.19 15.78
N LEU A 166 9.63 2.48 15.19
CA LEU A 166 10.92 2.58 15.88
C LEU A 166 10.88 3.69 16.94
N GLN A 167 10.35 4.86 16.61
CA GLN A 167 10.21 5.96 17.57
C GLN A 167 9.26 5.61 18.72
N ALA A 168 8.12 4.97 18.42
CA ALA A 168 7.17 4.55 19.45
C ALA A 168 7.78 3.55 20.44
N THR A 169 8.61 2.65 19.92
CA THR A 169 9.18 1.56 20.69
C THR A 169 10.46 1.98 21.41
N PHE A 170 11.22 2.91 20.83
CA PHE A 170 12.33 3.60 21.49
C PHE A 170 11.91 4.25 22.80
N ARG A 171 10.75 4.92 22.86
CA ARG A 171 10.22 5.53 24.10
C ARG A 171 10.08 4.52 25.25
N ARG A 172 9.85 3.23 24.96
CA ARG A 172 9.72 2.17 25.96
C ARG A 172 11.08 1.65 26.43
N VAL A 173 12.05 1.53 25.52
CA VAL A 173 13.40 1.01 25.82
C VAL A 173 14.38 2.08 26.30
N GLN A 174 14.08 3.37 26.11
CA GLN A 174 14.98 4.48 26.42
C GLN A 174 15.47 4.47 27.87
N ALA A 175 14.61 4.05 28.81
CA ALA A 175 14.91 3.98 30.24
C ALA A 175 16.01 2.96 30.60
N MET A 176 16.27 1.95 29.75
CA MET A 176 17.35 0.99 29.98
C MET A 176 18.75 1.62 29.87
N GLY A 177 18.88 2.70 29.10
CA GLY A 177 20.16 3.34 28.82
C GLY A 177 21.18 2.43 28.10
N GLY A 178 22.45 2.82 28.12
CA GLY A 178 23.55 2.02 27.54
C GLY A 178 23.92 2.35 26.09
N LYS A 179 24.89 1.60 25.56
CA LYS A 179 25.49 1.85 24.23
C LYS A 179 24.52 1.54 23.08
N GLU A 180 23.73 0.49 23.21
CA GLU A 180 22.77 0.06 22.18
C GLU A 180 21.60 1.05 22.05
N VAL A 181 21.07 1.58 23.15
CA VAL A 181 20.05 2.65 23.15
C VAL A 181 20.57 3.92 22.47
N ARG A 182 21.80 4.36 22.78
CA ARG A 182 22.43 5.50 22.09
C ARG A 182 22.63 5.25 20.59
N ARG A 183 23.02 4.03 20.22
CA ARG A 183 23.17 3.66 18.81
C ARG A 183 21.83 3.66 18.08
N LEU A 184 20.77 3.18 18.73
CA LEU A 184 19.41 3.21 18.19
C LEU A 184 18.92 4.65 17.99
N ASP A 185 19.13 5.53 18.97
CA ASP A 185 18.77 6.96 18.87
C ASP A 185 19.45 7.66 17.69
N ASN A 186 20.76 7.42 17.52
CA ASN A 186 21.52 7.93 16.38
C ASN A 186 20.98 7.40 15.03
N LEU A 187 20.65 6.11 14.95
CA LEU A 187 20.09 5.51 13.73
C LEU A 187 18.69 6.06 13.44
N ILE A 188 17.83 6.22 14.45
CA ILE A 188 16.50 6.82 14.29
C ILE A 188 16.62 8.25 13.76
N THR A 189 17.56 9.03 14.30
CA THR A 189 17.82 10.41 13.83
C THR A 189 18.31 10.41 12.38
N GLN A 190 19.27 9.55 12.05
CA GLN A 190 19.78 9.41 10.68
C GLN A 190 18.68 9.04 9.68
N VAL A 191 17.84 8.06 10.01
CA VAL A 191 16.70 7.64 9.17
C VAL A 191 15.67 8.76 9.06
N ALA A 192 15.39 9.49 10.14
CA ALA A 192 14.46 10.62 10.12
C ALA A 192 14.93 11.76 9.20
N ASP A 193 16.23 12.07 9.21
CA ASP A 193 16.77 13.11 8.34
C ASP A 193 16.82 12.66 6.87
N ALA A 194 17.14 11.40 6.61
CA ALA A 194 17.05 10.84 5.25
C ALA A 194 15.60 10.81 4.73
N GLN A 195 14.63 10.48 5.58
CA GLN A 195 13.21 10.53 5.23
C GLN A 195 12.78 11.93 4.81
N LYS A 196 13.22 12.98 5.52
CA LYS A 196 12.94 14.38 5.14
C LYS A 196 13.57 14.77 3.81
N GLN A 197 14.73 14.19 3.48
CA GLN A 197 15.45 14.39 2.22
C GLN A 197 14.89 13.54 1.06
N GLY A 198 13.96 12.62 1.34
CA GLY A 198 13.42 11.69 0.33
C GLY A 198 14.40 10.59 -0.08
N THR A 199 15.30 10.21 0.83
CA THR A 199 16.33 9.17 0.61
C THR A 199 16.00 7.92 1.41
N LEU A 200 16.17 6.75 0.79
CA LEU A 200 16.02 5.45 1.44
C LEU A 200 17.32 4.99 2.08
N LEU A 201 17.20 4.50 3.31
CA LEU A 201 18.29 3.93 4.09
C LEU A 201 17.87 2.55 4.63
N PRO A 202 17.67 1.55 3.73
CA PRO A 202 17.13 0.24 4.12
C PRO A 202 18.04 -0.49 5.11
N ALA A 203 19.36 -0.39 4.95
CA ALA A 203 20.32 -1.04 5.84
C ALA A 203 20.32 -0.41 7.25
N GLU A 204 20.17 0.90 7.35
CA GLU A 204 20.06 1.62 8.62
C GLU A 204 18.76 1.25 9.34
N VAL A 205 17.64 1.17 8.61
CA VAL A 205 16.34 0.72 9.13
C VAL A 205 16.44 -0.71 9.66
N GLU A 206 17.04 -1.64 8.90
CA GLU A 206 17.23 -3.02 9.34
C GLU A 206 18.11 -3.08 10.60
N ARG A 207 19.22 -2.32 10.65
CA ARG A 207 20.07 -2.24 11.85
C ARG A 207 19.32 -1.68 13.06
N ALA A 208 18.49 -0.64 12.87
CA ALA A 208 17.68 -0.06 13.93
C ALA A 208 16.63 -1.07 14.45
N ARG A 209 15.98 -1.81 13.54
CA ARG A 209 15.04 -2.88 13.89
C ARG A 209 15.73 -4.01 14.66
N ASN A 210 16.90 -4.48 14.22
CA ASN A 210 17.66 -5.53 14.90
C ASN A 210 18.05 -5.12 16.33
N ILE A 211 18.52 -3.88 16.50
CA ILE A 211 18.82 -3.36 17.85
C ILE A 211 17.55 -3.26 18.68
N THR A 212 16.45 -2.77 18.11
CA THR A 212 15.16 -2.67 18.79
C THR A 212 14.63 -4.03 19.25
N PHE A 213 14.76 -5.05 18.40
CA PHE A 213 14.41 -6.44 18.74
C PHE A 213 15.24 -6.96 19.91
N THR A 214 16.58 -6.81 19.86
CA THR A 214 17.47 -7.21 20.95
C THR A 214 17.15 -6.50 22.26
N LEU A 215 16.90 -5.18 22.22
CA LEU A 215 16.55 -4.38 23.41
C LEU A 215 15.20 -4.80 24.00
N ARG A 216 14.19 -5.07 23.17
CA ARG A 216 12.88 -5.56 23.63
C ARG A 216 12.98 -6.96 24.24
N LYS A 217 13.75 -7.86 23.62
CA LYS A 217 14.03 -9.19 24.18
C LYS A 217 14.73 -9.09 25.54
N GLN A 218 15.69 -8.18 25.67
CA GLN A 218 16.37 -7.90 26.94
C GLN A 218 15.40 -7.34 28.00
N LEU A 219 14.49 -6.41 27.64
CA LEU A 219 13.45 -5.90 28.54
C LEU A 219 12.57 -7.03 29.09
N GLU A 220 12.00 -7.87 28.22
CA GLU A 220 11.13 -8.96 28.68
C GLU A 220 11.91 -9.96 29.54
N SER A 221 13.19 -10.23 29.22
CA SER A 221 14.04 -11.10 30.03
C SER A 221 14.45 -10.49 31.38
N SER A 222 14.59 -9.16 31.46
CA SER A 222 15.00 -8.46 32.68
C SER A 222 13.83 -8.26 33.64
N VAL A 223 12.61 -8.08 33.13
CA VAL A 223 11.36 -8.10 33.94
C VAL A 223 11.24 -9.44 34.69
N VAL A 224 11.58 -10.55 34.04
CA VAL A 224 11.61 -11.87 34.69
C VAL A 224 12.71 -11.94 35.76
N GLN A 225 13.87 -11.32 35.54
CA GLN A 225 14.98 -11.30 36.50
C GLN A 225 14.74 -10.38 37.71
N THR A 226 14.15 -9.20 37.54
CA THR A 226 13.84 -8.29 38.65
C THR A 226 12.77 -8.88 39.56
N LEU A 227 11.75 -9.55 38.99
CA LEU A 227 10.74 -10.29 39.75
C LEU A 227 11.32 -11.50 40.51
N THR A 228 12.43 -12.09 40.04
CA THR A 228 13.17 -13.11 40.81
C THR A 228 14.10 -12.54 41.89
N ALA A 229 14.54 -11.28 41.78
CA ALA A 229 15.52 -10.66 42.67
C ALA A 229 14.89 -9.87 43.84
N GLU A 230 13.66 -9.36 43.69
CA GLU A 230 12.92 -8.72 44.78
C GLU A 230 12.46 -9.69 45.89
N GLY A 231 12.76 -10.99 45.77
CA GLY A 231 12.56 -12.01 46.80
C GLY A 231 13.73 -12.21 47.77
N THR A 232 14.79 -11.39 47.74
CA THR A 232 15.99 -11.61 48.57
C THR A 232 16.38 -10.42 49.44
N VAL A 233 15.48 -9.92 50.28
CA VAL A 233 15.88 -9.18 51.49
C VAL A 233 14.97 -9.59 52.67
N ASP A 234 15.56 -10.40 53.56
CA ASP A 234 15.09 -10.88 54.87
C ASP A 234 13.86 -11.84 54.96
N ALA A 235 14.17 -13.07 55.44
CA ALA A 235 13.34 -14.18 55.92
C ALA A 235 13.04 -15.36 54.95
N PRO A 236 13.04 -16.63 55.45
CA PRO A 236 13.02 -17.84 54.63
C PRO A 236 11.60 -18.20 54.15
N GLN A 237 11.11 -17.50 53.14
CA GLN A 237 10.05 -17.99 52.27
C GLN A 237 10.38 -17.58 50.83
N MET A 238 10.98 -18.51 50.08
CA MET A 238 11.00 -18.41 48.62
C MET A 238 9.54 -18.44 48.16
N VAL A 239 8.95 -17.28 47.87
CA VAL A 239 7.74 -17.25 47.04
C VAL A 239 8.24 -17.46 45.60
N PRO A 240 8.00 -18.62 44.99
CA PRO A 240 8.41 -18.82 43.61
C PRO A 240 7.70 -17.79 42.73
N VAL A 241 8.43 -17.15 41.81
CA VAL A 241 7.80 -16.47 40.68
C VAL A 241 6.83 -17.48 40.06
N SER A 242 5.55 -17.10 39.99
CA SER A 242 4.52 -18.01 39.52
C SER A 242 4.86 -18.45 38.09
N ALA A 243 4.80 -19.76 37.80
CA ALA A 243 5.13 -20.31 36.48
C ALA A 243 4.36 -19.61 35.34
N GLU A 244 3.19 -19.06 35.65
CA GLU A 244 2.35 -18.23 34.77
C GLU A 244 3.08 -16.96 34.27
N VAL A 245 3.77 -16.21 35.14
CA VAL A 245 4.47 -14.97 34.76
C VAL A 245 5.67 -15.26 33.87
N GLN A 246 6.38 -16.37 34.13
CA GLN A 246 7.47 -16.83 33.26
C GLN A 246 6.95 -17.31 31.90
N ALA A 247 5.82 -18.01 31.89
CA ALA A 247 5.17 -18.45 30.65
C ALA A 247 4.68 -17.26 29.80
N GLU A 248 4.12 -16.22 30.43
CA GLU A 248 3.70 -14.99 29.74
C GLU A 248 4.87 -14.22 29.13
N ALA A 249 5.98 -14.06 29.86
CA ALA A 249 7.17 -13.40 29.34
C ALA A 249 7.80 -14.19 28.17
N GLN A 250 7.84 -15.51 28.27
CA GLN A 250 8.29 -16.38 27.17
C GLN A 250 7.36 -16.28 25.96
N ALA A 251 6.04 -16.24 26.15
CA ALA A 251 5.09 -16.04 25.07
C ALA A 251 5.29 -14.70 24.35
N ARG A 252 5.57 -13.61 25.09
CA ARG A 252 5.87 -12.30 24.49
C ARG A 252 7.16 -12.32 23.67
N VAL A 253 8.20 -12.99 24.16
CA VAL A 253 9.46 -13.14 23.40
C VAL A 253 9.23 -13.94 22.12
N LEU A 254 8.43 -15.01 22.15
CA LEU A 254 8.09 -15.78 20.95
C LEU A 254 7.32 -14.96 19.92
N VAL A 255 6.36 -14.13 20.36
CA VAL A 255 5.65 -13.19 19.48
C VAL A 255 6.64 -12.21 18.82
N LEU A 256 7.56 -11.64 19.59
CA LEU A 256 8.59 -10.75 19.04
C LEU A 256 9.51 -11.44 18.02
N GLU A 257 9.89 -12.70 18.27
CA GLU A 257 10.70 -13.51 17.35
C GLU A 257 9.94 -13.81 16.06
N GLN A 258 8.66 -14.14 16.16
CA GLN A 258 7.80 -14.41 15.01
C GLN A 258 7.56 -13.15 14.16
N GLU A 259 7.30 -11.99 14.80
CA GLU A 259 7.18 -10.70 14.12
C GLU A 259 8.47 -10.34 13.38
N HIS A 260 9.62 -10.55 14.04
CA HIS A 260 10.93 -10.27 13.45
C HIS A 260 11.21 -11.17 12.24
N ALA A 261 11.00 -12.48 12.38
CA ALA A 261 11.20 -13.45 11.31
C ALA A 261 10.28 -13.21 10.12
N THR A 262 9.00 -12.86 10.36
CA THR A 262 8.03 -12.52 9.32
C THR A 262 8.49 -11.34 8.47
N ARG A 263 8.95 -10.27 9.13
CA ARG A 263 9.45 -9.07 8.44
C ARG A 263 10.71 -9.37 7.64
N GLN A 264 11.66 -10.09 8.23
CA GLN A 264 12.90 -10.47 7.53
C GLN A 264 12.62 -11.34 6.31
N LEU A 265 11.68 -12.28 6.39
CA LEU A 265 11.29 -13.12 5.25
C LEU A 265 10.67 -12.26 4.13
N ALA A 266 9.82 -11.29 4.46
CA ALA A 266 9.24 -10.37 3.49
C ALA A 266 10.31 -9.46 2.83
N ASP A 267 11.28 -8.98 3.61
CA ASP A 267 12.42 -8.20 3.10
C ASP A 267 13.26 -9.04 2.10
N LEU A 268 13.55 -10.30 2.43
CA LEU A 268 14.25 -11.23 1.54
C LEU A 268 13.49 -11.52 0.26
N GLY A 269 12.16 -11.69 0.34
CA GLY A 269 11.32 -11.88 -0.86
C GLY A 269 11.43 -10.71 -1.84
N ARG A 270 11.46 -9.48 -1.31
CA ARG A 270 11.60 -8.26 -2.11
C ARG A 270 13.00 -8.07 -2.68
N GLU A 271 14.03 -8.34 -1.89
CA GLU A 271 15.43 -8.20 -2.30
C GLU A 271 15.82 -9.23 -3.37
N PHE A 272 15.44 -10.50 -3.16
CA PHE A 272 15.79 -11.61 -4.03
C PHE A 272 14.69 -11.99 -5.03
N GLY A 273 13.66 -11.15 -5.21
CA GLY A 273 12.55 -11.39 -6.16
C GLY A 273 13.01 -11.80 -7.56
N PRO A 274 13.98 -11.11 -8.20
CA PRO A 274 14.51 -11.53 -9.51
C PRO A 274 15.14 -12.93 -9.52
N LEU A 275 15.76 -13.34 -8.41
CA LEU A 275 16.35 -14.67 -8.26
C LEU A 275 15.28 -15.74 -8.03
N LEU A 276 14.29 -15.47 -7.18
CA LEU A 276 13.16 -16.37 -6.92
C LEU A 276 12.40 -16.64 -8.23
N HIS A 277 12.15 -15.60 -9.02
CA HIS A 277 11.53 -15.74 -10.35
C HIS A 277 12.37 -16.59 -11.32
N ALA A 278 13.68 -16.42 -11.30
CA ALA A 278 14.58 -17.18 -12.15
C ALA A 278 14.69 -18.66 -11.74
N ARG A 279 14.38 -18.99 -10.48
CA ARG A 279 14.62 -20.30 -9.87
C ARG A 279 13.40 -20.80 -9.11
N ALA A 280 12.57 -21.56 -9.80
CA ALA A 280 11.35 -22.16 -9.25
C ALA A 280 11.59 -23.03 -7.99
N ASP A 281 12.78 -23.63 -7.85
CA ASP A 281 13.16 -24.38 -6.65
C ASP A 281 13.31 -23.48 -5.41
N LEU A 282 13.87 -22.27 -5.59
CA LEU A 282 14.01 -21.28 -4.54
C LEU A 282 12.68 -20.60 -4.23
N ASP A 283 11.86 -20.32 -5.25
CA ASP A 283 10.51 -19.77 -5.05
C ASP A 283 9.61 -20.74 -4.27
N ALA A 284 9.59 -22.02 -4.66
CA ALA A 284 8.85 -23.05 -3.93
C ALA A 284 9.29 -23.14 -2.46
N ARG A 285 10.60 -23.01 -2.20
CA ARG A 285 11.13 -22.98 -0.84
C ARG A 285 10.73 -21.70 -0.08
N HIS A 286 10.79 -20.54 -0.73
CA HIS A 286 10.33 -19.28 -0.14
C HIS A 286 8.85 -19.34 0.23
N ASN A 287 8.01 -19.86 -0.66
CA ASN A 287 6.58 -20.07 -0.42
C ASN A 287 6.31 -21.05 0.73
N LYS A 288 7.14 -22.10 0.88
CA LYS A 288 7.07 -22.99 2.05
C LYS A 288 7.36 -22.25 3.36
N LEU A 289 8.33 -21.33 3.37
CA LEU A 289 8.62 -20.49 4.54
C LEU A 289 7.48 -19.50 4.81
N LYS A 290 6.88 -18.90 3.78
CA LYS A 290 5.67 -18.07 3.92
C LYS A 290 4.52 -18.87 4.56
N ASN A 291 4.31 -20.12 4.16
CA ASN A 291 3.28 -20.97 4.77
C ASN A 291 3.58 -21.29 6.26
N GLN A 292 4.85 -21.51 6.62
CA GLN A 292 5.26 -21.69 8.02
C GLN A 292 5.06 -20.41 8.85
N GLN A 293 5.23 -19.24 8.24
CA GLN A 293 4.95 -17.95 8.86
C GLN A 293 3.45 -17.78 9.17
N HIS A 294 2.56 -18.15 8.23
CA HIS A 294 1.11 -18.16 8.49
C HIS A 294 0.71 -19.16 9.59
N GLY A 295 1.44 -20.28 9.70
CA GLY A 295 1.27 -21.26 10.77
C GLY A 295 1.94 -20.89 12.10
N GLY A 296 2.64 -19.75 12.17
CA GLY A 296 3.33 -19.25 13.35
C GLY A 296 4.50 -20.10 13.86
N SER A 297 5.11 -20.90 13.00
CA SER A 297 6.24 -21.77 13.34
C SER A 297 7.58 -21.30 12.76
N LEU A 298 7.65 -20.06 12.24
CA LEU A 298 8.85 -19.55 11.59
C LEU A 298 9.85 -19.01 12.63
N LEU A 299 11.06 -19.58 12.64
CA LEU A 299 12.14 -19.19 13.53
C LEU A 299 13.12 -18.20 12.85
N PRO A 300 13.68 -17.21 13.57
CA PRO A 300 14.66 -16.27 13.02
C PRO A 300 15.90 -16.94 12.42
N GLU A 301 16.37 -18.05 12.98
CA GLU A 301 17.54 -18.78 12.50
C GLU A 301 17.30 -19.41 11.13
N VAL A 302 16.06 -19.83 10.84
CA VAL A 302 15.68 -20.38 9.54
C VAL A 302 15.72 -19.27 8.48
N VAL A 303 15.28 -18.06 8.82
CA VAL A 303 15.29 -16.92 7.91
C VAL A 303 16.71 -16.43 7.65
N SER A 304 17.58 -16.40 8.67
CA SER A 304 18.99 -16.03 8.47
C SER A 304 19.77 -17.06 7.66
N ALA A 305 19.53 -18.37 7.87
CA ALA A 305 20.07 -19.41 7.01
C ALA A 305 19.57 -19.27 5.56
N TRP A 306 18.29 -18.94 5.38
CA TRP A 306 17.71 -18.70 4.06
C TRP A 306 18.36 -17.53 3.31
N ARG A 307 18.69 -16.43 4.01
CA ARG A 307 19.45 -15.31 3.43
C ARG A 307 20.78 -15.77 2.84
N ILE A 308 21.57 -16.52 3.61
CA ILE A 308 22.88 -17.02 3.17
C ILE A 308 22.75 -17.91 1.93
N GLU A 309 21.73 -18.76 1.90
CA GLU A 309 21.46 -19.60 0.73
C GLU A 309 21.07 -18.80 -0.50
N LEU A 310 20.26 -17.74 -0.35
CA LEU A 310 19.88 -16.83 -1.43
C LEU A 310 21.08 -16.06 -1.98
N GLU A 311 21.96 -15.55 -1.12
CA GLU A 311 23.20 -14.88 -1.53
C GLU A 311 24.10 -15.81 -2.34
N ALA A 312 24.35 -17.03 -1.84
CA ALA A 312 25.14 -18.03 -2.55
C ALA A 312 24.50 -18.44 -3.89
N ALA A 313 23.18 -18.59 -3.92
CA ALA A 313 22.44 -18.92 -5.12
C ALA A 313 22.47 -17.79 -6.16
N ARG A 314 22.44 -16.52 -5.72
CA ARG A 314 22.60 -15.34 -6.59
C ARG A 314 23.96 -15.35 -7.26
N ASP A 315 25.02 -15.53 -6.50
CA ASP A 315 26.38 -15.50 -7.03
C ASP A 315 26.62 -16.66 -8.02
N ALA A 316 26.07 -17.85 -7.73
CA ALA A 316 26.06 -18.97 -8.65
C ALA A 316 25.28 -18.66 -9.94
N ALA A 317 24.09 -18.05 -9.83
CA ALA A 317 23.28 -17.67 -10.99
C ALA A 317 24.00 -16.63 -11.86
N LEU A 318 24.63 -15.61 -11.28
CA LEU A 318 25.43 -14.62 -12.02
C LEU A 318 26.58 -15.29 -12.79
N SER A 319 27.25 -16.28 -12.21
CA SER A 319 28.30 -17.03 -12.88
C SER A 319 27.78 -17.82 -14.10
N VAL A 320 26.65 -18.51 -13.94
CA VAL A 320 26.00 -19.26 -15.02
C VAL A 320 25.58 -18.31 -16.16
N GLN A 321 24.93 -17.19 -15.83
CA GLN A 321 24.47 -16.21 -16.81
C GLN A 321 25.63 -15.59 -17.61
N ARG A 322 26.78 -15.34 -16.99
CA ARG A 322 27.99 -14.87 -17.71
C ARG A 322 28.42 -15.88 -18.77
N ALA A 323 28.48 -17.16 -18.40
CA ALA A 323 28.88 -18.23 -19.32
C ALA A 323 27.86 -18.40 -20.48
N GLU A 324 26.57 -18.28 -20.19
CA GLU A 324 25.51 -18.32 -21.21
C GLU A 324 25.60 -17.14 -22.19
N LEU A 325 25.80 -15.90 -21.68
CA LEU A 325 26.00 -14.72 -22.52
C LEU A 325 27.24 -14.86 -23.42
N ASP A 326 28.33 -15.46 -22.93
CA ASP A 326 29.52 -15.73 -23.72
C ASP A 326 29.28 -16.78 -24.81
N SER A 327 28.48 -17.80 -24.52
CA SER A 327 28.05 -18.81 -25.50
C SER A 327 27.18 -18.17 -26.61
N ILE A 328 26.19 -17.36 -26.24
CA ILE A 328 25.33 -16.63 -27.20
C ILE A 328 26.18 -15.68 -28.05
N ALA A 329 27.13 -14.97 -27.45
CA ALA A 329 28.04 -14.08 -28.17
C ALA A 329 28.82 -14.85 -29.25
N ALA A 330 29.37 -16.02 -28.92
CA ALA A 330 30.11 -16.83 -29.88
C ALA A 330 29.23 -17.31 -31.05
N GLN A 331 27.96 -17.65 -30.78
CA GLN A 331 27.02 -18.10 -31.80
C GLN A 331 26.56 -16.95 -32.72
N LEU A 332 26.33 -15.74 -32.18
CA LEU A 332 25.95 -14.56 -32.97
C LEU A 332 27.05 -14.07 -33.93
N VAL A 333 28.32 -14.42 -33.70
CA VAL A 333 29.43 -14.10 -34.62
C VAL A 333 29.32 -14.89 -35.93
N GLY A 334 28.78 -16.11 -35.88
CA GLY A 334 28.65 -16.99 -37.04
C GLY A 334 27.44 -16.70 -37.94
N LEU A 335 26.52 -15.83 -37.50
CA LEU A 335 25.28 -15.53 -38.22
C LEU A 335 25.44 -14.40 -39.25
N PRO A 336 24.67 -14.43 -40.36
CA PRO A 336 24.67 -13.36 -41.34
C PRO A 336 24.18 -12.04 -40.73
N ASP A 337 24.81 -10.93 -41.13
CA ASP A 337 24.44 -9.61 -40.63
C ASP A 337 23.03 -9.23 -41.11
N SER A 338 22.13 -9.05 -40.16
CA SER A 338 20.73 -8.70 -40.37
C SER A 338 20.25 -7.80 -39.25
N ALA A 339 19.16 -7.06 -39.45
CA ALA A 339 18.60 -6.19 -38.42
C ALA A 339 18.29 -6.93 -37.12
N ALA A 340 17.80 -8.18 -37.22
CA ALA A 340 17.53 -9.04 -36.06
C ALA A 340 18.81 -9.46 -35.33
N VAL A 341 19.89 -9.79 -36.06
CA VAL A 341 21.20 -10.10 -35.46
C VAL A 341 21.81 -8.86 -34.81
N GLN A 342 21.69 -7.68 -35.41
CA GLN A 342 22.15 -6.42 -34.81
C GLN A 342 21.37 -6.08 -33.53
N ALA A 343 20.06 -6.24 -33.54
CA ALA A 343 19.23 -6.08 -32.34
C ALA A 343 19.62 -7.08 -31.23
N ALA A 344 19.88 -8.35 -31.58
CA ALA A 344 20.35 -9.36 -30.64
C ALA A 344 21.73 -9.01 -30.05
N ARG A 345 22.64 -8.43 -30.84
CA ARG A 345 23.94 -7.95 -30.33
C ARG A 345 23.79 -6.80 -29.35
N LEU A 346 22.93 -5.82 -29.65
CA LEU A 346 22.64 -4.72 -28.73
C LEU A 346 22.04 -5.22 -27.41
N ALA A 347 21.07 -6.14 -27.48
CA ALA A 347 20.46 -6.75 -26.29
C ALA A 347 21.49 -7.57 -25.49
N LEU A 348 22.40 -8.27 -26.15
CA LEU A 348 23.52 -8.98 -25.51
C LEU A 348 24.45 -8.03 -24.76
N ASP A 349 24.78 -6.88 -25.35
CA ASP A 349 25.64 -5.88 -24.70
C ASP A 349 24.96 -5.29 -23.45
N VAL A 350 23.66 -4.98 -23.53
CA VAL A 350 22.86 -4.54 -22.37
C VAL A 350 22.83 -5.62 -21.27
N ALA A 351 22.63 -6.89 -21.63
CA ALA A 351 22.62 -8.01 -20.68
C ALA A 351 23.99 -8.20 -20.01
N ARG A 352 25.09 -8.10 -20.76
CA ARG A 352 26.46 -8.16 -20.23
C ARG A 352 26.76 -7.02 -19.27
N MET A 353 26.32 -5.80 -19.59
CA MET A 353 26.46 -4.66 -18.68
C MET A 353 25.66 -4.88 -17.39
N THR A 354 24.44 -5.42 -17.48
CA THR A 354 23.59 -5.72 -16.32
C THR A 354 24.25 -6.75 -15.39
N VAL A 355 24.78 -7.84 -15.94
CA VAL A 355 25.43 -8.91 -15.16
C VAL A 355 26.81 -8.52 -14.62
N SER A 356 27.54 -7.64 -15.31
CA SER A 356 28.78 -7.07 -14.78
C SER A 356 28.51 -6.11 -13.61
N GLY A 357 27.36 -5.44 -13.62
CA GLY A 357 26.83 -4.65 -12.50
C GLY A 357 26.28 -5.47 -11.32
N GLY A 358 26.21 -6.80 -11.42
CA GLY A 358 25.70 -7.69 -10.37
C GLY A 358 24.19 -7.93 -10.41
N GLY A 359 23.47 -7.40 -11.41
CA GLY A 359 22.06 -7.72 -11.65
C GLY A 359 21.88 -9.03 -12.43
N LEU A 360 20.76 -9.71 -12.24
CA LEU A 360 20.39 -10.87 -13.05
C LEU A 360 19.74 -10.39 -14.36
N ALA A 361 20.20 -10.92 -15.49
CA ALA A 361 19.66 -10.65 -16.82
C ALA A 361 18.85 -11.86 -17.36
N THR A 362 18.06 -12.49 -16.48
CA THR A 362 17.37 -13.76 -16.75
C THR A 362 16.37 -13.64 -17.91
N ASP A 363 15.60 -12.55 -17.95
CA ASP A 363 14.61 -12.34 -19.00
C ASP A 363 15.30 -12.05 -20.33
N GLU A 364 16.37 -11.24 -20.33
CA GLU A 364 17.17 -10.91 -21.51
C GLU A 364 17.85 -12.16 -22.07
N LEU A 365 18.40 -13.02 -21.20
CA LEU A 365 18.97 -14.29 -21.61
C LEU A 365 17.95 -15.21 -22.26
N ARG A 366 16.75 -15.28 -21.70
CA ARG A 366 15.64 -16.06 -22.28
C ARG A 366 15.25 -15.51 -23.65
N GLU A 367 15.13 -14.19 -23.77
CA GLU A 367 14.80 -13.50 -25.03
C GLU A 367 15.89 -13.69 -26.09
N LEU A 368 17.17 -13.54 -25.72
CA LEU A 368 18.31 -13.78 -26.59
C LEU A 368 18.41 -15.24 -27.04
N SER A 369 18.18 -16.20 -26.13
CA SER A 369 18.19 -17.62 -26.47
C SER A 369 17.06 -17.96 -27.45
N ALA A 370 15.86 -17.44 -27.22
CA ALA A 370 14.72 -17.63 -28.12
C ALA A 370 14.96 -16.98 -29.50
N THR A 371 15.52 -15.77 -29.50
CA THR A 371 15.90 -15.05 -30.72
C THR A 371 16.92 -15.87 -31.51
N LEU A 372 17.94 -16.39 -30.85
CA LEU A 372 18.98 -17.19 -31.49
C LEU A 372 18.43 -18.49 -32.06
N ASN A 373 17.57 -19.21 -31.33
CA ASN A 373 16.91 -20.42 -31.82
C ASN A 373 16.09 -20.13 -33.08
N THR A 374 15.41 -18.98 -33.12
CA THR A 374 14.61 -18.56 -34.28
C THR A 374 15.51 -18.22 -35.48
N LEU A 375 16.62 -17.51 -35.25
CA LEU A 375 17.57 -17.12 -36.31
C LEU A 375 18.42 -18.28 -36.85
N THR A 376 18.61 -19.33 -36.07
CA THR A 376 19.39 -20.53 -36.45
C THR A 376 18.51 -21.66 -37.01
N SER A 377 17.18 -21.52 -36.95
CA SER A 377 16.25 -22.53 -37.43
C SER A 377 16.34 -22.67 -38.97
N PRO A 378 16.68 -23.86 -39.49
CA PRO A 378 16.81 -24.07 -40.93
C PRO A 378 15.44 -24.15 -41.64
N ASP A 379 14.36 -24.35 -40.89
CA ASP A 379 13.01 -24.61 -41.41
C ASP A 379 12.17 -23.33 -41.58
N LEU A 380 12.67 -22.19 -41.10
CA LEU A 380 11.98 -20.90 -41.16
C LEU A 380 12.53 -20.04 -42.30
N ASP A 381 11.64 -19.46 -43.08
CA ASP A 381 11.99 -18.35 -43.96
C ASP A 381 12.09 -17.04 -43.17
N GLN A 382 12.63 -16.00 -43.81
CA GLN A 382 12.86 -14.71 -43.14
C GLN A 382 11.57 -14.07 -42.62
N ALA A 383 10.47 -14.17 -43.36
CA ALA A 383 9.19 -13.57 -42.97
C ALA A 383 8.56 -14.29 -41.77
N ALA A 384 8.60 -15.62 -41.75
CA ALA A 384 8.15 -16.41 -40.61
C ALA A 384 9.02 -16.19 -39.38
N ALA A 385 10.34 -16.06 -39.55
CA ALA A 385 11.25 -15.73 -38.46
C ALA A 385 10.94 -14.34 -37.86
N GLU A 386 10.72 -13.33 -38.69
CA GLU A 386 10.34 -11.98 -38.24
C GLU A 386 9.02 -11.97 -37.46
N LEU A 387 7.99 -12.66 -37.98
CA LEU A 387 6.70 -12.80 -37.30
C LEU A 387 6.84 -13.51 -35.94
N LEU A 388 7.58 -14.62 -35.88
CA LEU A 388 7.79 -15.36 -34.64
C LEU A 388 8.54 -14.52 -33.60
N LEU A 389 9.54 -13.74 -34.02
CA LEU A 389 10.25 -12.81 -33.12
C LEU A 389 9.31 -11.71 -32.59
N GLU A 390 8.40 -11.19 -33.42
CA GLU A 390 7.38 -10.25 -32.98
C GLU A 390 6.45 -10.88 -31.93
N ARG A 391 5.94 -12.09 -32.18
CA ARG A 391 5.10 -12.82 -31.22
C ARG A 391 5.80 -13.13 -29.91
N GLN A 392 7.10 -13.49 -29.96
CA GLN A 392 7.91 -13.71 -28.77
C GLN A 392 8.05 -12.44 -27.94
N ARG A 393 8.32 -11.29 -28.57
CA ARG A 393 8.36 -9.99 -27.88
C ARG A 393 7.01 -9.64 -27.27
N GLU A 394 5.92 -9.83 -28.01
CA GLU A 394 4.57 -9.62 -27.50
C GLU A 394 4.26 -10.48 -26.27
N LEU A 395 4.66 -11.74 -26.28
CA LEU A 395 4.47 -12.65 -25.16
C LEU A 395 5.28 -12.24 -23.93
N MET A 396 6.53 -11.82 -24.12
CA MET A 396 7.38 -11.30 -23.04
C MET A 396 6.82 -10.02 -22.43
N ASP A 397 6.21 -9.15 -23.24
CA ASP A 397 5.58 -7.93 -22.73
C ASP A 397 4.32 -8.21 -21.92
N VAL A 398 3.51 -9.21 -22.33
CA VAL A 398 2.40 -9.72 -21.51
C VAL A 398 2.92 -10.24 -20.18
N GLU A 399 3.95 -11.09 -20.19
CA GLU A 399 4.52 -11.69 -18.98
C GLU A 399 5.06 -10.61 -18.03
N ARG A 400 5.82 -9.63 -18.55
CA ARG A 400 6.33 -8.50 -17.76
C ARG A 400 5.20 -7.68 -17.16
N ALA A 401 4.15 -7.38 -17.92
CA ALA A 401 3.01 -6.62 -17.44
C ALA A 401 2.16 -7.41 -16.41
N ALA A 402 2.03 -8.73 -16.58
CA ALA A 402 1.31 -9.59 -15.63
C ALA A 402 1.96 -9.60 -14.24
N ARG A 403 3.29 -9.49 -14.14
CA ARG A 403 4.01 -9.42 -12.86
C ARG A 403 3.69 -8.15 -12.07
N ASP A 404 3.35 -7.06 -12.74
CA ASP A 404 2.96 -5.79 -12.11
C ASP A 404 1.49 -5.77 -11.65
N VAL A 405 0.69 -6.79 -12.02
CA VAL A 405 -0.75 -6.86 -11.73
C VAL A 405 -1.05 -7.97 -10.71
N PRO A 406 -1.66 -7.66 -9.56
CA PRO A 406 -1.96 -8.66 -8.54
C PRO A 406 -2.76 -9.85 -9.09
N GLY A 407 -2.26 -11.06 -8.84
CA GLY A 407 -2.91 -12.32 -9.23
C GLY A 407 -2.86 -12.65 -10.73
N ALA A 408 -2.41 -11.73 -11.59
CA ALA A 408 -2.40 -11.97 -13.03
C ALA A 408 -1.37 -13.03 -13.43
N ASP A 409 -0.20 -13.06 -12.80
CA ASP A 409 0.86 -14.04 -13.09
C ASP A 409 0.37 -15.49 -12.88
N MET A 410 -0.30 -15.78 -11.76
CA MET A 410 -0.85 -17.11 -11.48
C MET A 410 -1.90 -17.57 -12.50
N ASP A 411 -2.76 -16.66 -12.94
CA ASP A 411 -3.82 -16.98 -13.90
C ASP A 411 -3.32 -17.14 -15.33
N LEU A 412 -2.34 -16.31 -15.71
CA LEU A 412 -1.77 -16.29 -17.05
C LEU A 412 -0.70 -17.38 -17.23
N ALA A 413 -0.04 -17.82 -16.15
CA ALA A 413 1.03 -18.82 -16.18
C ALA A 413 0.77 -20.03 -17.09
N PRO A 414 -0.35 -20.79 -16.96
CA PRO A 414 -0.57 -21.96 -17.80
C PRO A 414 -0.73 -21.61 -19.28
N ALA A 415 -1.34 -20.47 -19.59
CA ALA A 415 -1.54 -20.02 -20.97
C ALA A 415 -0.25 -19.45 -21.58
N LEU A 416 0.56 -18.74 -20.79
CA LEU A 416 1.90 -18.28 -21.16
C LEU A 416 2.83 -19.46 -21.45
N GLU A 417 2.83 -20.50 -20.62
CA GLU A 417 3.63 -21.71 -20.86
C GLU A 417 3.22 -22.41 -22.15
N ALA A 418 1.92 -22.56 -22.39
CA ALA A 418 1.41 -23.16 -23.62
C ALA A 418 1.81 -22.35 -24.86
N ALA A 419 1.68 -21.02 -24.79
CA ALA A 419 2.09 -20.10 -25.85
C ALA A 419 3.60 -20.18 -26.13
N ARG A 420 4.44 -20.19 -25.08
CA ARG A 420 5.90 -20.36 -25.21
C ARG A 420 6.26 -21.68 -25.88
N ALA A 421 5.63 -22.77 -25.44
CA ALA A 421 5.88 -24.10 -26.02
C ALA A 421 5.46 -24.17 -27.51
N ALA A 422 4.37 -23.50 -27.89
CA ALA A 422 3.93 -23.40 -29.28
C ALA A 422 4.90 -22.57 -30.14
N LEU A 423 5.31 -21.38 -29.68
CA LEU A 423 6.31 -20.56 -30.37
C LEU A 423 7.65 -21.29 -30.52
N ALA A 424 8.07 -22.06 -29.51
CA ALA A 424 9.28 -22.87 -29.57
C ALA A 424 9.21 -24.00 -30.62
N ARG A 425 8.00 -24.44 -31.01
CA ARG A 425 7.76 -25.37 -32.12
C ARG A 425 7.62 -24.66 -33.48
N GLY A 426 7.70 -23.33 -33.51
CA GLY A 426 7.47 -22.52 -34.71
C GLY A 426 5.99 -22.33 -35.07
N GLU A 427 5.07 -22.60 -34.14
CA GLU A 427 3.63 -22.34 -34.34
C GLU A 427 3.33 -20.85 -34.10
N ASP A 428 2.50 -20.23 -34.95
CA ASP A 428 2.00 -18.87 -34.71
C ASP A 428 1.00 -18.86 -33.56
N VAL A 429 1.21 -17.96 -32.61
CA VAL A 429 0.36 -17.79 -31.42
C VAL A 429 -0.12 -16.35 -31.38
N ASP A 430 -1.43 -16.15 -31.31
CA ASP A 430 -2.03 -14.83 -31.13
C ASP A 430 -2.10 -14.46 -29.63
N PRO A 431 -1.32 -13.46 -29.16
CA PRO A 431 -1.33 -13.04 -27.77
C PRO A 431 -2.54 -12.17 -27.39
N ALA A 432 -3.44 -11.83 -28.34
CA ALA A 432 -4.59 -10.98 -28.06
C ALA A 432 -5.50 -11.51 -26.94
N THR A 433 -5.62 -12.84 -26.84
CA THR A 433 -6.38 -13.51 -25.76
C THR A 433 -5.74 -13.29 -24.39
N LEU A 434 -4.42 -13.37 -24.30
CA LEU A 434 -3.65 -13.12 -23.08
C LEU A 434 -3.74 -11.66 -22.66
N TRP A 435 -3.62 -10.72 -23.60
CA TRP A 435 -3.82 -9.29 -23.33
C TRP A 435 -5.22 -9.00 -22.79
N THR A 436 -6.25 -9.63 -23.36
CA THR A 436 -7.63 -9.43 -22.89
C THR A 436 -7.82 -9.93 -21.46
N LEU A 437 -7.22 -11.08 -21.12
CA LEU A 437 -7.23 -11.62 -19.76
C LEU A 437 -6.48 -10.70 -18.78
N LEU A 438 -5.31 -10.21 -19.18
CA LEU A 438 -4.51 -9.27 -18.39
C LEU A 438 -5.26 -7.96 -18.14
N GLU A 439 -5.87 -7.37 -19.17
CA GLU A 439 -6.65 -6.12 -19.05
C GLU A 439 -7.84 -6.25 -18.12
N ARG A 440 -8.51 -7.42 -18.10
CA ARG A 440 -9.55 -7.70 -17.11
C ARG A 440 -8.99 -7.65 -15.69
N ARG A 441 -7.84 -8.30 -15.46
CA ARG A 441 -7.15 -8.27 -14.15
C ARG A 441 -6.66 -6.87 -13.77
N MET A 442 -6.18 -6.08 -14.73
CA MET A 442 -5.84 -4.67 -14.50
C MET A 442 -7.06 -3.87 -14.04
N GLY A 443 -8.20 -4.03 -14.72
CA GLY A 443 -9.45 -3.38 -14.35
C GLY A 443 -9.96 -3.77 -12.97
N GLU A 444 -9.96 -5.07 -12.64
CA GLU A 444 -10.31 -5.59 -11.31
C GLU A 444 -9.37 -5.02 -10.23
N ALA A 445 -8.06 -5.00 -10.49
CA ALA A 445 -7.08 -4.51 -9.53
C ALA A 445 -7.16 -2.97 -9.34
N ALA A 446 -7.59 -2.23 -10.36
CA ALA A 446 -7.87 -0.80 -10.26
C ALA A 446 -9.16 -0.50 -9.49
N GLN A 447 -10.21 -1.30 -9.68
CA GLN A 447 -11.44 -1.20 -8.89
C GLN A 447 -11.15 -1.49 -7.42
N GLN A 448 -10.41 -2.56 -7.14
CA GLN A 448 -10.01 -2.90 -5.78
C GLN A 448 -9.21 -1.78 -5.11
N ARG A 449 -8.36 -1.06 -5.87
CA ARG A 449 -7.65 0.11 -5.36
C ARG A 449 -8.61 1.23 -4.97
N GLU A 450 -9.61 1.53 -5.78
CA GLU A 450 -10.62 2.54 -5.43
C GLU A 450 -11.40 2.16 -4.17
N ASP A 451 -11.74 0.87 -4.02
CA ASP A 451 -12.40 0.36 -2.82
C ASP A 451 -11.49 0.50 -1.57
N PHE A 452 -10.19 0.25 -1.70
CA PHE A 452 -9.21 0.49 -0.62
C PHE A 452 -9.11 1.96 -0.25
N ASP A 453 -9.06 2.86 -1.24
CA ASP A 453 -8.98 4.30 -1.01
C ASP A 453 -10.23 4.79 -0.26
N ALA A 454 -11.42 4.33 -0.64
CA ALA A 454 -12.68 4.67 0.04
C ALA A 454 -12.72 4.15 1.49
N ARG A 455 -12.28 2.92 1.74
CA ARG A 455 -12.18 2.35 3.08
C ARG A 455 -11.14 3.08 3.93
N ALA A 456 -9.99 3.42 3.36
CA ALA A 456 -8.97 4.21 4.03
C ALA A 456 -9.48 5.59 4.41
N ASP A 457 -10.25 6.25 3.52
CA ASP A 457 -10.90 7.53 3.82
C ASP A 457 -11.88 7.41 4.99
N HIS A 458 -12.66 6.33 5.05
CA HIS A 458 -13.52 6.05 6.19
C HIS A 458 -12.72 5.92 7.50
N VAL A 459 -11.67 5.08 7.51
CA VAL A 459 -10.83 4.88 8.70
C VAL A 459 -10.17 6.18 9.15
N VAL A 460 -9.62 6.96 8.22
CA VAL A 460 -8.98 8.24 8.49
C VAL A 460 -9.97 9.25 9.08
N HIS A 461 -11.17 9.35 8.49
CA HIS A 461 -12.22 10.23 8.98
C HIS A 461 -12.67 9.86 10.41
N GLU A 462 -12.90 8.58 10.64
CA GLU A 462 -13.31 8.06 11.95
C GLU A 462 -12.22 8.27 13.00
N TYR A 463 -10.95 8.01 12.67
CA TYR A 463 -9.83 8.31 13.55
C TYR A 463 -9.79 9.79 13.94
N ASP A 464 -10.01 10.70 12.99
CA ASP A 464 -9.98 12.14 13.27
C ASP A 464 -11.06 12.57 14.30
N THR A 465 -12.15 11.80 14.44
CA THR A 465 -13.14 12.00 15.51
C THR A 465 -12.64 11.56 16.89
N VAL A 466 -11.88 10.48 16.98
CA VAL A 466 -11.41 9.89 18.24
C VAL A 466 -9.98 10.28 18.63
N ARG A 467 -9.26 11.03 17.79
CA ARG A 467 -7.84 11.39 17.97
C ARG A 467 -7.49 12.12 19.28
N HIS A 468 -8.48 12.71 19.94
CA HIS A 468 -8.31 13.44 21.20
C HIS A 468 -8.28 12.51 22.42
N LEU A 469 -8.61 11.23 22.25
CA LEU A 469 -8.57 10.23 23.29
C LEU A 469 -7.12 9.79 23.54
N ALA A 470 -6.68 9.88 24.79
CA ALA A 470 -5.38 9.40 25.21
C ALA A 470 -5.46 7.88 25.47
N GLY A 471 -4.98 7.08 24.50
CA GLY A 471 -4.90 5.62 24.62
C GLY A 471 -3.85 5.03 23.67
N GLU A 472 -3.28 3.89 24.02
CA GLU A 472 -2.30 3.19 23.17
C GLU A 472 -2.92 2.76 21.84
N THR A 473 -4.17 2.28 21.88
CA THR A 473 -4.99 1.90 20.72
C THR A 473 -5.19 3.09 19.77
N THR A 474 -5.57 4.26 20.30
CA THR A 474 -5.71 5.49 19.51
C THR A 474 -4.38 5.96 18.91
N GLN A 475 -3.27 5.85 19.65
CA GLN A 475 -1.93 6.21 19.13
C GLN A 475 -1.47 5.26 18.01
N ARG A 476 -1.74 3.96 18.14
CA ARG A 476 -1.45 2.96 17.10
C ARG A 476 -2.31 3.19 15.86
N LEU A 477 -3.61 3.43 16.05
CA LEU A 477 -4.54 3.79 14.97
C LEU A 477 -4.09 5.08 14.26
N GLY A 478 -3.59 6.08 14.97
CA GLY A 478 -3.06 7.30 14.37
C GLY A 478 -1.88 7.06 13.45
N ARG A 479 -0.93 6.20 13.85
CA ARG A 479 0.19 5.80 12.98
C ARG A 479 -0.29 5.08 11.73
N LEU A 480 -1.25 4.15 11.86
CA LEU A 480 -1.84 3.45 10.73
C LEU A 480 -2.58 4.42 9.80
N ALA A 481 -3.34 5.37 10.33
CA ALA A 481 -4.03 6.40 9.56
C ALA A 481 -3.04 7.28 8.77
N ASP A 482 -1.89 7.63 9.34
CA ASP A 482 -0.83 8.36 8.63
C ASP A 482 -0.21 7.52 7.50
N THR A 483 0.03 6.22 7.72
CA THR A 483 0.46 5.29 6.67
C THR A 483 -0.57 5.19 5.55
N LEU A 484 -1.86 5.04 5.87
CA LEU A 484 -2.95 4.98 4.88
C LEU A 484 -3.00 6.27 4.04
N ARG A 485 -2.85 7.45 4.67
CA ARG A 485 -2.77 8.73 3.94
C ARG A 485 -1.58 8.78 2.98
N ALA A 486 -0.44 8.23 3.38
CA ALA A 486 0.75 8.16 2.53
C ALA A 486 0.56 7.17 1.38
N GLN A 487 0.03 5.97 1.64
CA GLN A 487 -0.27 4.95 0.64
C GLN A 487 -1.30 5.41 -0.40
N ARG A 488 -2.32 6.18 0.02
CA ARG A 488 -3.33 6.77 -0.88
C ARG A 488 -2.74 7.81 -1.85
N ARG A 489 -1.67 8.49 -1.45
CA ARG A 489 -0.96 9.48 -2.29
C ARG A 489 -0.02 8.83 -3.30
N LEU A 490 0.26 7.54 -3.18
CA LEU A 490 1.02 6.79 -4.18
C LEU A 490 0.21 6.72 -5.49
N GLY A 491 0.93 6.77 -6.61
CA GLY A 491 0.37 6.57 -7.94
C GLY A 491 0.13 5.07 -8.23
N PRO A 492 0.49 4.58 -9.42
CA PRO A 492 0.46 3.15 -9.71
C PRO A 492 1.31 2.38 -8.70
N MET A 493 0.73 1.37 -8.05
CA MET A 493 1.41 0.56 -7.04
C MET A 493 1.76 -0.83 -7.57
N SER A 494 2.94 -1.31 -7.18
CA SER A 494 3.36 -2.70 -7.34
C SER A 494 2.40 -3.67 -6.62
N ALA A 495 2.43 -4.95 -7.00
CA ALA A 495 1.62 -5.98 -6.35
C ALA A 495 1.90 -6.05 -4.84
N ASP A 496 3.18 -6.07 -4.45
CA ASP A 496 3.61 -6.07 -3.04
C ASP A 496 3.12 -4.85 -2.29
N ALA A 497 3.21 -3.66 -2.88
CA ALA A 497 2.76 -2.44 -2.23
C ALA A 497 1.24 -2.45 -2.00
N ARG A 498 0.47 -3.04 -2.93
CA ARG A 498 -0.99 -3.21 -2.75
C ARG A 498 -1.34 -4.23 -1.69
N GLU A 499 -0.61 -5.34 -1.61
CA GLU A 499 -0.78 -6.33 -0.53
C GLU A 499 -0.53 -5.68 0.83
N ASN A 500 0.56 -4.91 0.95
CA ASN A 500 0.85 -4.12 2.15
C ASN A 500 -0.24 -3.09 2.45
N TYR A 501 -0.81 -2.43 1.43
CA TYR A 501 -1.91 -1.49 1.63
C TYR A 501 -3.17 -2.19 2.18
N ALA A 502 -3.52 -3.35 1.60
CA ALA A 502 -4.63 -4.16 2.08
C ALA A 502 -4.43 -4.61 3.53
N GLN A 503 -3.22 -5.03 3.89
CA GLN A 503 -2.88 -5.42 5.26
C GLN A 503 -2.96 -4.23 6.23
N THR A 504 -2.33 -3.10 5.92
CA THR A 504 -2.41 -1.89 6.75
C THR A 504 -3.86 -1.45 6.95
N LEU A 505 -4.68 -1.56 5.91
CA LEU A 505 -6.10 -1.21 5.99
C LEU A 505 -6.87 -2.16 6.92
N ALA A 506 -6.67 -3.48 6.79
CA ALA A 506 -7.29 -4.46 7.65
C ALA A 506 -6.89 -4.26 9.13
N ASP A 507 -5.60 -4.01 9.38
CA ASP A 507 -5.09 -3.72 10.72
C ASP A 507 -5.72 -2.44 11.28
N ALA A 508 -5.83 -1.38 10.48
CA ALA A 508 -6.42 -0.12 10.91
C ALA A 508 -7.92 -0.23 11.19
N GLU A 509 -8.66 -1.01 10.40
CA GLU A 509 -10.07 -1.30 10.64
C GLU A 509 -10.27 -2.09 11.94
N ALA A 510 -9.42 -3.10 12.19
CA ALA A 510 -9.46 -3.85 13.44
C ALA A 510 -9.17 -2.94 14.65
N MET A 511 -8.13 -2.11 14.57
CA MET A 511 -7.79 -1.14 15.62
C MET A 511 -8.89 -0.08 15.82
N LEU A 512 -9.59 0.33 14.76
CA LEU A 512 -10.72 1.24 14.87
C LEU A 512 -11.90 0.61 15.63
N GLN A 513 -12.18 -0.68 15.40
CA GLN A 513 -13.22 -1.38 16.16
C GLN A 513 -12.85 -1.52 17.63
N GLU A 514 -11.58 -1.83 17.92
CA GLU A 514 -11.07 -1.89 19.30
C GLU A 514 -11.17 -0.52 19.99
N ALA A 515 -10.72 0.56 19.34
CA ALA A 515 -10.83 1.92 19.87
C ALA A 515 -12.29 2.33 20.14
N ARG A 516 -13.23 1.93 19.27
CA ARG A 516 -14.66 2.16 19.48
C ARG A 516 -15.21 1.36 20.67
N ALA A 517 -14.77 0.11 20.83
CA ALA A 517 -15.17 -0.73 21.95
C ALA A 517 -14.65 -0.15 23.27
N GLU A 518 -13.37 0.25 23.33
CA GLU A 518 -12.77 0.92 24.49
C GLU A 518 -13.50 2.21 24.83
N TYR A 519 -13.81 3.03 23.83
CA TYR A 519 -14.53 4.29 24.04
C TYR A 519 -15.95 4.05 24.60
N ARG A 520 -16.67 3.06 24.07
CA ARG A 520 -18.00 2.68 24.60
C ARG A 520 -17.90 2.15 26.03
N ALA A 521 -16.93 1.28 26.31
CA ALA A 521 -16.70 0.77 27.66
C ALA A 521 -16.37 1.91 28.64
N ALA A 522 -15.53 2.86 28.23
CA ALA A 522 -15.21 4.04 29.05
C ALA A 522 -16.45 4.92 29.29
N GLN A 523 -17.31 5.11 28.28
CA GLN A 523 -18.59 5.81 28.45
C GLN A 523 -19.54 5.07 29.39
N GLU A 524 -19.65 3.75 29.28
CA GLU A 524 -20.48 2.92 30.14
C GLU A 524 -20.01 2.98 31.59
N VAL A 525 -18.70 2.86 31.84
CA VAL A 525 -18.08 3.06 33.16
C VAL A 525 -18.41 4.46 33.68
N THR A 526 -18.21 5.51 32.88
CA THR A 526 -18.52 6.90 33.29
C THR A 526 -20.01 7.08 33.60
N SER A 527 -20.89 6.40 32.87
CA SER A 527 -22.35 6.44 33.11
C SER A 527 -22.77 5.64 34.34
N THR A 528 -22.07 4.54 34.66
CA THR A 528 -22.34 3.66 35.80
C THR A 528 -21.81 4.25 37.11
N PHE A 529 -20.67 4.93 37.05
CA PHE A 529 -20.07 5.67 38.17
C PHE A 529 -20.49 7.15 38.16
N GLY A 530 -21.73 7.48 37.77
CA GLY A 530 -22.26 8.84 37.71
C GLY A 530 -21.83 9.70 38.91
N ALA A 531 -21.70 11.02 38.72
CA ALA A 531 -21.01 12.02 39.55
C ALA A 531 -20.95 11.79 41.09
N ASP A 532 -21.93 11.12 41.68
CA ASP A 532 -22.01 10.73 43.09
C ASP A 532 -21.00 9.65 43.54
N ALA A 533 -20.50 8.78 42.66
CA ALA A 533 -19.53 7.73 43.03
C ALA A 533 -18.08 8.26 43.12
N LEU A 534 -17.75 9.29 42.33
CA LEU A 534 -16.44 9.94 42.34
C LEU A 534 -16.26 10.89 43.55
N SER A 535 -17.36 11.44 44.09
CA SER A 535 -17.33 12.17 45.38
C SER A 535 -16.98 11.27 46.56
N GLY A 536 -17.48 10.02 46.57
CA GLY A 536 -17.18 9.05 47.64
C GLY A 536 -15.73 8.55 47.63
N LEU A 537 -15.05 8.57 46.48
CA LEU A 537 -13.65 8.16 46.35
C LEU A 537 -12.68 9.31 46.68
N LEU A 538 -13.12 10.57 46.54
CA LEU A 538 -12.37 11.76 46.96
C LEU A 538 -12.47 12.01 48.48
N ASP A 539 -13.58 11.64 49.13
CA ASP A 539 -13.73 11.72 50.60
C ASP A 539 -12.85 10.70 51.36
N VAL A 540 -12.40 9.61 50.72
CA VAL A 540 -11.51 8.62 51.33
C VAL A 540 -10.05 9.11 51.43
N PHE A 541 -9.69 10.16 50.68
CA PHE A 541 -8.36 10.78 50.73
C PHE A 541 -8.26 12.01 51.62
N ASP A 542 -9.36 12.46 52.26
CA ASP A 542 -9.31 13.55 53.25
C ASP A 542 -8.93 13.02 54.64
N PHE A 543 -7.65 12.66 54.79
CA PHE A 543 -7.07 12.29 56.08
C PHE A 543 -6.95 13.53 56.99
N GLY A 544 -7.96 13.73 57.84
CA GLY A 544 -7.79 14.13 59.24
C GLY A 544 -7.17 15.49 59.57
N GLY A 545 -7.87 16.59 59.28
CA GLY A 545 -7.58 17.92 59.83
C GLY A 545 -8.21 18.17 61.21
N GLY A 546 -7.67 17.53 62.26
CA GLY A 546 -8.05 17.77 63.66
C GLY A 546 -7.20 18.84 64.35
N LEU A 547 -7.86 19.89 64.84
CA LEU A 547 -7.35 21.09 65.49
C LEU A 547 -6.39 20.88 66.69
N GLY A 548 -5.35 21.71 66.76
CA GLY A 548 -4.57 22.08 67.94
C GLY A 548 -3.19 22.61 67.51
N GLY A 549 -2.72 23.83 67.76
CA GLY A 549 -3.01 24.78 68.82
C GLY A 549 -1.69 25.11 69.55
N GLY A 550 -1.04 26.22 69.17
CA GLY A 550 0.17 26.79 69.81
C GLY A 550 1.46 26.43 69.06
N GLY A 551 2.41 27.32 68.75
CA GLY A 551 2.71 28.68 69.17
C GLY A 551 4.24 28.86 69.04
N MET A 552 4.70 30.08 68.71
CA MET A 552 6.11 30.49 68.47
C MET A 552 6.67 30.01 67.10
N GLY A 553 7.25 30.82 66.23
CA GLY A 553 7.81 32.17 66.33
C GLY A 553 9.13 32.17 65.55
N GLY A 554 9.30 33.09 64.60
CA GLY A 554 10.61 33.37 63.97
C GLY A 554 10.59 33.51 62.45
N GLU A 555 10.49 34.77 62.02
CA GLU A 555 11.25 35.45 60.94
C GLU A 555 11.56 34.65 59.66
N ASP A 556 10.88 34.92 58.54
CA ASP A 556 11.25 35.92 57.52
C ASP A 556 12.71 35.81 57.02
N VAL A 557 12.86 35.39 55.76
CA VAL A 557 13.61 36.07 54.67
C VAL A 557 13.57 35.19 53.41
N GLY A 558 13.13 35.77 52.29
CA GLY A 558 13.66 35.43 50.96
C GLY A 558 12.67 34.89 49.93
N GLY A 559 11.81 35.76 49.42
CA GLY A 559 10.95 35.48 48.27
C GLY A 559 11.70 35.29 46.95
N GLY A 560 11.07 34.56 46.03
CA GLY A 560 11.50 34.36 44.65
C GLY A 560 10.48 33.53 43.86
N ALA A 561 9.50 34.24 43.28
CA ALA A 561 8.32 33.73 42.60
C ALA A 561 8.62 32.88 41.34
N LEU A 562 7.77 31.88 41.08
CA LEU A 562 7.13 31.57 39.79
C LEU A 562 6.15 30.39 39.99
N GLY A 563 4.87 30.69 40.18
CA GLY A 563 3.82 29.68 40.33
C GLY A 563 2.44 30.32 40.33
N GLY A 564 1.90 30.57 39.14
CA GLY A 564 0.57 31.13 38.98
C GLY A 564 0.04 30.88 37.58
N LEU A 565 -0.68 29.78 37.39
CA LEU A 565 -1.58 29.58 36.24
C LEU A 565 -2.43 28.32 36.37
N PHE A 566 -3.21 28.15 37.45
CA PHE A 566 -4.44 27.36 37.43
C PHE A 566 -5.32 27.75 38.63
N GLY A 567 -6.34 28.58 38.38
CA GLY A 567 -7.36 28.94 39.36
C GLY A 567 -8.46 29.71 38.67
N GLY A 568 -9.63 29.09 38.50
CA GLY A 568 -10.75 29.72 37.79
C GLY A 568 -12.00 28.86 37.65
N ALA A 569 -12.61 28.54 38.80
CA ALA A 569 -14.05 28.37 39.04
C ALA A 569 -14.91 27.58 38.03
N VAL A 570 -15.26 26.35 38.42
CA VAL A 570 -16.41 25.60 37.90
C VAL A 570 -17.70 26.24 38.44
N GLY A 571 -18.50 26.82 37.54
CA GLY A 571 -19.88 27.19 37.82
C GLY A 571 -20.78 25.97 37.76
N THR A 572 -21.45 25.68 38.88
CA THR A 572 -22.50 24.66 38.98
C THR A 572 -23.76 25.13 38.26
N VAL A 573 -24.09 24.49 37.14
CA VAL A 573 -25.44 24.50 36.57
C VAL A 573 -26.02 23.10 36.75
N ALA A 574 -27.09 23.02 37.53
CA ALA A 574 -27.78 21.78 37.87
C ALA A 574 -28.34 21.08 36.61
N ALA A 575 -28.04 19.80 36.46
CA ALA A 575 -28.62 18.93 35.43
C ALA A 575 -29.98 18.38 35.89
N ALA A 576 -31.02 18.65 35.10
CA ALA A 576 -32.34 18.05 35.20
C ALA A 576 -32.31 16.56 34.78
N PRO A 577 -33.27 15.72 35.23
CA PRO A 577 -33.25 14.28 34.93
C PRO A 577 -33.39 13.99 33.42
N ALA A 578 -32.80 12.88 32.98
CA ALA A 578 -32.77 12.41 31.60
C ALA A 578 -34.17 12.27 31.00
N SER A 579 -34.59 13.27 30.24
CA SER A 579 -35.71 13.18 29.30
C SER A 579 -35.27 12.36 28.10
N ALA A 580 -36.11 11.40 27.68
CA ALA A 580 -36.02 10.74 26.39
C ALA A 580 -35.73 11.77 25.28
N ALA A 581 -34.84 11.42 24.35
CA ALA A 581 -34.44 12.31 23.27
C ALA A 581 -35.70 12.86 22.56
N PRO A 582 -35.84 14.19 22.41
CA PRO A 582 -37.02 14.78 21.80
C PRO A 582 -37.21 14.24 20.39
N ARG A 583 -38.43 13.79 20.09
CA ARG A 583 -38.77 13.23 18.78
C ARG A 583 -38.58 14.28 17.69
N PRO A 584 -37.89 13.96 16.58
CA PRO A 584 -37.79 14.84 15.42
C PRO A 584 -39.18 15.17 14.83
N ASN A 585 -39.31 16.32 14.15
CA ASN A 585 -40.59 16.76 13.58
C ASN A 585 -41.13 15.81 12.50
N ASP A 586 -40.25 15.15 11.74
CA ASP A 586 -40.57 14.15 10.70
C ASP A 586 -40.33 12.72 11.23
N ALA A 587 -40.87 12.40 12.40
CA ALA A 587 -40.79 11.07 12.99
C ALA A 587 -42.12 10.61 13.58
N TRP A 588 -42.38 9.31 13.47
CA TRP A 588 -43.64 8.64 13.81
C TRP A 588 -43.40 7.36 14.61
N LEU A 589 -44.23 7.12 15.60
CA LEU A 589 -44.34 5.83 16.27
C LEU A 589 -45.52 5.07 15.69
N VAL A 590 -45.30 3.86 15.20
CA VAL A 590 -46.30 3.05 14.48
C VAL A 590 -46.44 1.69 15.15
N GLN A 591 -47.67 1.19 15.33
CA GLN A 591 -47.93 -0.17 15.80
C GLN A 591 -49.16 -0.74 15.10
N GLY A 592 -49.05 -1.98 14.60
CA GLY A 592 -50.16 -2.66 13.92
C GLY A 592 -50.74 -1.85 12.75
N GLY A 593 -49.89 -1.24 11.93
CA GLY A 593 -50.32 -0.43 10.77
C GLY A 593 -50.86 0.96 11.09
N VAL A 594 -50.93 1.35 12.38
CA VAL A 594 -51.50 2.63 12.82
C VAL A 594 -50.41 3.53 13.42
N ILE A 595 -50.42 4.81 13.06
CA ILE A 595 -49.58 5.84 13.67
C ILE A 595 -50.13 6.15 15.06
N LEU A 596 -49.37 5.80 16.10
CA LEU A 596 -49.68 6.11 17.49
C LEU A 596 -49.31 7.56 17.83
N GLU A 597 -48.16 8.02 17.32
CA GLU A 597 -47.67 9.37 17.58
C GLU A 597 -46.97 9.93 16.34
N GLY A 598 -47.26 11.18 15.96
CA GLY A 598 -46.60 11.88 14.85
C GLY A 598 -47.54 12.86 14.16
N VAL A 599 -47.01 13.66 13.23
CA VAL A 599 -47.85 14.56 12.41
C VAL A 599 -48.65 13.71 11.42
N HIS A 600 -49.94 14.03 11.21
CA HIS A 600 -50.73 13.29 10.23
C HIS A 600 -50.22 13.55 8.81
N ASP A 601 -49.60 12.54 8.19
CA ASP A 601 -49.03 12.60 6.84
C ASP A 601 -49.52 11.38 6.04
N ALA A 602 -50.10 11.63 4.86
CA ALA A 602 -50.65 10.58 4.00
C ALA A 602 -49.61 9.54 3.58
N ARG A 603 -48.35 9.95 3.38
CA ARG A 603 -47.24 9.03 3.04
C ARG A 603 -46.82 8.21 4.25
N ALA A 604 -46.81 8.81 5.44
CA ALA A 604 -46.50 8.08 6.67
C ALA A 604 -47.59 7.03 6.99
N VAL A 605 -48.86 7.31 6.68
CA VAL A 605 -49.96 6.32 6.83
C VAL A 605 -49.78 5.15 5.86
N GLN A 606 -49.43 5.41 4.60
CA GLN A 606 -49.14 4.33 3.64
C GLN A 606 -47.94 3.48 4.08
N LEU A 607 -46.89 4.13 4.59
CA LEU A 607 -45.71 3.44 5.07
C LEU A 607 -46.01 2.65 6.36
N ALA A 608 -46.91 3.13 7.22
CA ALA A 608 -47.38 2.38 8.38
C ALA A 608 -48.05 1.05 7.99
N SER A 609 -48.91 1.03 6.95
CA SER A 609 -49.47 -0.21 6.41
C SER A 609 -48.39 -1.16 5.87
N LEU A 610 -47.34 -0.64 5.25
CA LEU A 610 -46.21 -1.45 4.78
C LEU A 610 -45.42 -2.07 5.95
N LEU A 611 -45.24 -1.33 7.04
CA LEU A 611 -44.51 -1.81 8.22
C LEU A 611 -45.26 -2.92 8.96
N GLU A 612 -46.59 -2.97 8.88
CA GLU A 612 -47.37 -4.11 9.36
C GLU A 612 -47.04 -5.38 8.57
N GLN A 613 -46.97 -5.29 7.25
CA GLN A 613 -46.58 -6.41 6.40
C GLN A 613 -45.12 -6.81 6.63
N ALA A 614 -44.23 -5.84 6.79
CA ALA A 614 -42.82 -6.07 7.11
C ALA A 614 -42.66 -6.81 8.45
N GLY A 615 -43.45 -6.43 9.46
CA GLY A 615 -43.51 -7.13 10.75
C GLY A 615 -44.02 -8.56 10.63
N ALA A 616 -45.05 -8.80 9.80
CA ALA A 616 -45.56 -10.15 9.53
C ALA A 616 -44.53 -11.05 8.81
N LEU A 617 -43.61 -10.45 8.03
CA LEU A 617 -42.49 -11.12 7.38
C LEU A 617 -41.26 -11.29 8.29
N GLY A 618 -41.32 -10.83 9.55
CA GLY A 618 -40.21 -10.92 10.50
C GLY A 618 -39.08 -9.89 10.29
N LEU A 619 -39.31 -8.86 9.47
CA LEU A 619 -38.36 -7.78 9.26
C LEU A 619 -38.37 -6.84 10.47
N ARG A 620 -37.18 -6.44 10.93
CA ARG A 620 -37.00 -5.50 12.07
C ARG A 620 -36.47 -4.14 11.66
N HIS A 621 -36.08 -3.99 10.41
CA HIS A 621 -35.52 -2.78 9.85
C HIS A 621 -35.96 -2.64 8.40
N LEU A 622 -36.32 -1.42 8.01
CA LEU A 622 -36.72 -1.08 6.64
C LEU A 622 -36.19 0.30 6.29
N SER A 623 -35.46 0.39 5.19
CA SER A 623 -35.01 1.66 4.59
C SER A 623 -35.58 1.79 3.19
N ALA A 624 -36.01 3.00 2.83
CA ALA A 624 -36.54 3.31 1.51
C ALA A 624 -36.16 4.73 1.11
N SER A 625 -35.76 4.93 -0.14
CA SER A 625 -35.42 6.25 -0.66
C SER A 625 -36.06 6.49 -2.03
N ASP A 626 -36.46 7.73 -2.27
CA ASP A 626 -36.85 8.24 -3.58
C ASP A 626 -36.02 9.50 -3.93
N ALA A 627 -36.28 10.11 -5.08
CA ALA A 627 -35.55 11.30 -5.53
C ALA A 627 -35.75 12.54 -4.62
N ALA A 628 -36.67 12.49 -3.65
CA ALA A 628 -37.05 13.63 -2.81
C ALA A 628 -36.90 13.39 -1.30
N SER A 629 -36.82 12.13 -0.86
CA SER A 629 -36.87 11.75 0.55
C SER A 629 -36.24 10.38 0.82
N ALA A 630 -35.61 10.26 1.98
CA ALA A 630 -35.19 9.01 2.57
C ALA A 630 -36.07 8.70 3.80
N TRP A 631 -36.38 7.42 3.99
CA TRP A 631 -37.18 6.89 5.09
C TRP A 631 -36.42 5.75 5.76
N VAL A 632 -36.54 5.69 7.08
CA VAL A 632 -36.05 4.54 7.85
C VAL A 632 -37.06 4.17 8.92
N ALA A 633 -37.25 2.87 9.13
CA ALA A 633 -38.06 2.33 10.19
C ALA A 633 -37.30 1.22 10.93
N ARG A 634 -37.42 1.19 12.25
CA ARG A 634 -36.88 0.11 13.08
C ARG A 634 -37.91 -0.35 14.10
N GLN A 635 -38.05 -1.65 14.24
CA GLN A 635 -38.96 -2.25 15.22
C GLN A 635 -38.25 -2.40 16.58
N ASP A 636 -38.90 -1.96 17.65
CA ASP A 636 -38.46 -2.16 19.03
C ASP A 636 -38.81 -3.57 19.55
N ALA A 637 -38.33 -3.91 20.75
CA ALA A 637 -38.59 -5.21 21.37
C ALA A 637 -40.08 -5.44 21.70
N GLN A 638 -40.92 -4.40 21.70
CA GLN A 638 -42.36 -4.45 21.95
C GLN A 638 -43.18 -4.53 20.64
N GLY A 639 -42.51 -4.63 19.49
CA GLY A 639 -43.14 -4.74 18.19
C GLY A 639 -43.60 -3.39 17.60
N ARG A 640 -43.24 -2.26 18.22
CA ARG A 640 -43.54 -0.91 17.70
C ARG A 640 -42.45 -0.45 16.75
N TRP A 641 -42.83 0.25 15.70
CA TRP A 641 -41.93 0.80 14.70
C TRP A 641 -41.66 2.27 14.97
N ARG A 642 -40.38 2.63 15.05
CA ARG A 642 -39.90 4.01 15.01
C ARG A 642 -39.56 4.36 13.58
N LEU A 643 -40.38 5.22 12.97
CA LEU A 643 -40.27 5.64 11.58
C LEU A 643 -39.79 7.09 11.51
N ALA A 644 -38.84 7.39 10.63
CA ALA A 644 -38.37 8.75 10.39
C ALA A 644 -38.19 9.04 8.90
N ARG A 645 -38.33 10.31 8.52
CA ARG A 645 -38.11 10.82 7.17
C ARG A 645 -37.12 11.98 7.17
N ALA A 646 -36.27 12.05 6.15
CA ALA A 646 -35.48 13.24 5.84
C ALA A 646 -35.35 13.44 4.32
N ARG A 647 -34.69 14.53 3.90
CA ARG A 647 -34.47 14.86 2.49
C ARG A 647 -33.52 13.87 1.79
N ASP A 648 -32.51 13.41 2.53
CA ASP A 648 -31.50 12.45 2.08
C ASP A 648 -31.02 11.59 3.26
N GLU A 649 -30.29 10.53 2.95
CA GLU A 649 -29.81 9.54 3.94
C GLU A 649 -28.84 10.14 4.96
N ALA A 650 -28.01 11.11 4.54
CA ALA A 650 -27.09 11.83 5.42
C ALA A 650 -27.83 12.65 6.47
N SER A 651 -28.87 13.38 6.05
CA SER A 651 -29.76 14.16 6.93
C SER A 651 -30.56 13.26 7.86
N LEU A 652 -30.91 12.05 7.41
CA LEU A 652 -31.67 11.09 8.21
C LEU A 652 -30.83 10.56 9.37
N SER A 653 -29.58 10.17 9.11
CA SER A 653 -28.62 9.72 10.14
C SER A 653 -28.38 10.82 11.18
N LEU A 654 -28.22 12.07 10.72
CA LEU A 654 -27.88 13.21 11.56
C LEU A 654 -29.06 13.69 12.44
N ASN A 655 -30.29 13.70 11.89
CA ASN A 655 -31.45 14.28 12.58
C ASN A 655 -32.31 13.25 13.33
N ALA A 656 -32.36 12.00 12.86
CA ALA A 656 -33.27 10.99 13.39
C ALA A 656 -32.60 9.63 13.69
N GLY A 657 -31.36 9.41 13.26
CA GLY A 657 -30.64 8.15 13.45
C GLY A 657 -30.64 7.66 14.89
N ARG A 658 -30.23 8.53 15.82
CA ARG A 658 -30.22 8.20 17.28
C ARG A 658 -31.60 7.87 17.83
N TRP A 659 -32.67 8.49 17.31
CA TRP A 659 -34.04 8.25 17.78
C TRP A 659 -34.60 6.92 17.26
N VAL A 660 -34.32 6.60 15.99
CA VAL A 660 -34.71 5.32 15.37
C VAL A 660 -33.92 4.15 15.96
N GLU A 661 -32.65 4.37 16.31
CA GLU A 661 -31.78 3.33 16.88
C GLU A 661 -31.99 3.09 18.38
N GLY A 662 -32.41 4.09 19.15
CA GLY A 662 -32.59 4.01 20.60
C GLY A 662 -33.80 3.19 21.06
N GLY A 663 -34.21 2.20 20.26
CA GLY A 663 -35.33 1.27 20.40
C GLY A 663 -35.44 0.66 21.77
#